data_AF-A0A2M7X6A5-F1
#
_entry.id   AF-A0A2M7X6A5-F1
#
_cell.length_a   1.000
_cell.length_b   1.000
_cell.length_c   1.000
_cell.angle_alpha   90.00
_cell.angle_beta   90.00
_cell.angle_gamma   90.00
#
_symmetry.space_group_name_H-M   'P 1'
#
loop_
_entity.id
_entity.type
_entity.pdbx_description
1 polymer ?
#
loop_
_entity_poly.entity_id
_entity_poly.type
_entity_poly.pdbx_seq_one_letter_code
_entity_poly.pdbx_strand_id
1 'polypeptide(L)'
;MRFIADFHIHSKYSRATSKEMILENIDSFADDKGILVMGTGDFTHPQWFNEIKTKLEPAEPGLFKLKKEYKRETLKGTFSETRFILTVEISSIYSKEGKVRRIHNLIFIPSMESAENLRNELIKMGCNLNSDGRPIIGLDSEKLAEIVFNINLEAVIIPAHAWTPWFSIFGSMSGFDSIEECFGKYTDKIFAIETGLSCYDKKTELLTENGWKKFTEVSYKDKVCTLNSKTGKIEFQKPTKIHNYSYKGKMYRLKTKRVDLLVTPNHNLLVSGCDFRKLPEFSLKTAEESFGKSKRFKKDGNWIGKKSKYFTLPAVNIKHGSRYYSGLRIKKEKKLPIKPWLKFFGFWIAEGWTTEGKNGDYNVCIANKNDELLSEMKEILENFGYTVYWDKKINNIVRVRNYQLFNYLKQFGKSSDKFIPLEIKSLSKELLEIFFEYYIKGDGHRYGRNKKGLSATTISIKLRDDLQDLALRLGMSAYYKLGYKKGTPILSLPKAKAMGYRQSADSWIIYFIRKNLHTILPSIIKKYKYTESWVDFNNKVYCVTIPNHVVYIRRNGIPVWCGNSDPAMNRRLSKLDNIALISNSDSHSLRKIGREANIFNTELSYNGIINVIKSGGPRFVSTIEFFPEEGKYHYDGHRACEICLSPEKTKKLKNICPKCGEKLTIGVMNRVDELADREIGKDFVPYRNLIPLGEIIAEAFDVGENTKQVKKEYEKLIKTFGNELKILMEISESELKSVADPRVAESIKRVREGKVKIRPGYDGEYGEIKIFTDEEREKLKNQGSLV
;
A
#
# COMPACT_ATOMS: atom_id res chain seq x y z
N MET A 1 28.12 -4.81 -5.01
CA MET A 1 27.65 -6.04 -5.70
C MET A 1 26.24 -6.33 -5.22
N ARG A 2 25.29 -6.61 -6.12
CA ARG A 2 23.94 -7.02 -5.73
C ARG A 2 23.90 -8.53 -5.50
N PHE A 3 23.37 -8.98 -4.36
CA PHE A 3 23.20 -10.39 -4.03
C PHE A 3 21.98 -10.62 -3.14
N ILE A 4 21.58 -11.89 -2.98
CA ILE A 4 20.53 -12.33 -2.07
C ILE A 4 21.16 -13.19 -0.97
N ALA A 5 20.70 -13.01 0.27
CA ALA A 5 21.22 -13.69 1.44
C ALA A 5 20.10 -14.10 2.41
N ASP A 6 20.25 -15.26 3.04
CA ASP A 6 19.29 -15.83 4.00
C ASP A 6 20.10 -16.39 5.19
N PHE A 7 19.86 -15.85 6.39
CA PHE A 7 20.79 -16.01 7.51
C PHE A 7 20.31 -16.98 8.61
N HIS A 8 19.04 -17.37 8.56
CA HIS A 8 18.40 -18.21 9.58
C HIS A 8 17.96 -19.53 8.96
N ILE A 9 18.80 -20.55 9.12
CA ILE A 9 18.49 -21.94 8.77
C ILE A 9 18.95 -22.85 9.90
N HIS A 10 18.54 -24.11 9.86
CA HIS A 10 18.93 -25.13 10.80
C HIS A 10 19.67 -26.30 10.14
N SER A 11 20.59 -26.90 10.89
CA SER A 11 21.32 -28.11 10.52
C SER A 11 20.52 -29.37 10.83
N LYS A 12 20.96 -30.52 10.30
CA LYS A 12 20.42 -31.86 10.64
C LYS A 12 20.39 -32.20 12.15
N TYR A 13 21.03 -31.40 13.00
CA TYR A 13 21.07 -31.59 14.45
C TYR A 13 19.98 -30.83 15.21
N SER A 14 19.28 -29.89 14.57
CA SER A 14 18.12 -29.23 15.18
C SER A 14 16.86 -30.11 15.17
N ARG A 15 16.02 -29.95 16.19
CA ARG A 15 14.71 -30.63 16.24
C ARG A 15 13.87 -30.33 15.00
N ALA A 16 13.11 -31.35 14.57
CA ALA A 16 12.25 -31.32 13.38
C ALA A 16 12.94 -30.94 12.04
N THR A 17 14.27 -30.92 12.00
CA THR A 17 15.05 -30.58 10.80
C THR A 17 15.38 -31.81 9.98
N SER A 18 15.41 -31.66 8.65
CA SER A 18 15.75 -32.78 7.75
C SER A 18 17.20 -33.24 7.93
N LYS A 19 17.42 -34.57 7.92
CA LYS A 19 18.77 -35.17 7.90
C LYS A 19 19.62 -34.72 6.72
N GLU A 20 18.98 -34.27 5.64
CA GLU A 20 19.63 -33.71 4.45
C GLU A 20 20.18 -32.29 4.64
N MET A 21 19.96 -31.63 5.79
CA MET A 21 20.57 -30.34 6.12
C MET A 21 22.03 -30.51 6.55
N ILE A 22 22.87 -30.90 5.58
CA ILE A 22 24.34 -30.94 5.64
C ILE A 22 24.93 -29.86 4.73
N LEU A 23 26.14 -29.39 5.04
CA LEU A 23 26.79 -28.29 4.31
C LEU A 23 26.85 -28.55 2.80
N GLU A 24 27.15 -29.79 2.39
CA GLU A 24 27.25 -30.22 0.98
C GLU A 24 25.92 -30.13 0.21
N ASN A 25 24.79 -30.26 0.90
CA ASN A 25 23.46 -30.09 0.30
C ASN A 25 22.99 -28.64 0.39
N ILE A 26 23.31 -27.94 1.48
CA ILE A 26 22.96 -26.53 1.67
C ILE A 26 23.70 -25.65 0.65
N ASP A 27 24.98 -25.91 0.41
CA ASP A 27 25.83 -25.24 -0.58
C ASP A 27 25.23 -25.31 -2.00
N SER A 28 24.81 -26.50 -2.42
CA SER A 28 24.21 -26.72 -3.75
C SER A 28 22.75 -26.20 -3.85
N PHE A 29 21.92 -26.42 -2.83
CA PHE A 29 20.55 -25.89 -2.81
C PHE A 29 20.49 -24.37 -2.70
N ALA A 30 21.44 -23.71 -2.02
CA ALA A 30 21.49 -22.25 -1.95
C ALA A 30 21.69 -21.65 -3.35
N ASP A 31 22.61 -22.18 -4.15
CA ASP A 31 22.83 -21.74 -5.54
C ASP A 31 21.63 -22.08 -6.45
N ASP A 32 21.05 -23.28 -6.35
CA ASP A 32 19.81 -23.62 -7.07
C ASP A 32 18.59 -22.79 -6.63
N LYS A 33 18.59 -22.26 -5.39
CA LYS A 33 17.62 -21.26 -4.93
C LYS A 33 17.94 -19.85 -5.43
N GLY A 34 19.21 -19.50 -5.60
CA GLY A 34 19.69 -18.15 -5.94
C GLY A 34 20.12 -17.33 -4.72
N ILE A 35 20.45 -17.99 -3.60
CA ILE A 35 21.03 -17.43 -2.39
C ILE A 35 22.56 -17.48 -2.50
N LEU A 36 23.22 -16.31 -2.48
CA LEU A 36 24.68 -16.24 -2.55
C LEU A 36 25.32 -16.29 -1.16
N VAL A 37 24.68 -15.75 -0.12
CA VAL A 37 25.19 -15.81 1.25
C VAL A 37 24.19 -16.51 2.15
N MET A 38 24.62 -17.61 2.74
CA MET A 38 23.80 -18.53 3.52
C MET A 38 24.30 -18.55 4.98
N GLY A 39 23.40 -18.48 5.95
CA GLY A 39 23.75 -18.80 7.33
C GLY A 39 24.19 -20.26 7.46
N THR A 40 25.19 -20.58 8.29
CA THR A 40 25.51 -21.99 8.59
C THR A 40 24.40 -22.70 9.34
N GLY A 41 23.63 -21.94 10.15
CA GLY A 41 22.82 -22.50 11.22
C GLY A 41 23.67 -23.13 12.33
N ASP A 42 23.08 -23.24 13.52
CA ASP A 42 23.44 -24.19 14.59
C ASP A 42 24.93 -24.29 15.01
N PHE A 43 25.79 -23.31 14.72
CA PHE A 43 27.25 -23.52 14.82
C PHE A 43 27.71 -23.91 16.23
N THR A 44 26.91 -23.67 17.27
CA THR A 44 27.22 -24.09 18.64
C THR A 44 27.28 -25.61 18.82
N HIS A 45 26.49 -26.38 18.06
CA HIS A 45 26.36 -27.83 18.23
C HIS A 45 27.70 -28.54 17.92
N PRO A 46 28.32 -29.28 18.87
CA PRO A 46 29.71 -29.73 18.74
C PRO A 46 30.03 -30.55 17.48
N GLN A 47 29.14 -31.46 17.07
CA GLN A 47 29.36 -32.26 15.85
C GLN A 47 29.21 -31.41 14.58
N TRP A 48 28.29 -30.43 14.59
CA TRP A 48 28.10 -29.52 13.46
C TRP A 48 29.26 -28.53 13.34
N PHE A 49 29.76 -28.02 14.46
CA PHE A 49 30.95 -27.18 14.50
C PHE A 49 32.19 -27.90 13.97
N ASN A 50 32.31 -29.21 14.24
CA ASN A 50 33.36 -30.04 13.66
C ASN A 50 33.21 -30.20 12.14
N GLU A 51 31.99 -30.40 11.62
CA GLU A 51 31.72 -30.40 10.17
C GLU A 51 32.03 -29.04 9.53
N ILE A 52 31.63 -27.93 10.17
CA ILE A 52 31.97 -26.56 9.76
C ILE A 52 33.49 -26.36 9.67
N LYS A 53 34.24 -26.69 10.74
CA LYS A 53 35.70 -26.59 10.78
C LYS A 53 36.41 -27.48 9.75
N THR A 54 35.88 -28.69 9.52
CA THR A 54 36.49 -29.65 8.59
C THR A 54 36.23 -29.27 7.14
N LYS A 55 34.99 -28.90 6.81
CA LYS A 55 34.49 -28.79 5.43
C LYS A 55 34.53 -27.38 4.85
N LEU A 56 34.49 -26.33 5.68
CA LEU A 56 34.56 -24.95 5.20
C LEU A 56 36.00 -24.42 5.20
N GLU A 57 36.26 -23.46 4.32
CA GLU A 57 37.49 -22.66 4.28
C GLU A 57 37.15 -21.17 4.12
N PRO A 58 38.04 -20.23 4.52
CA PRO A 58 37.82 -18.79 4.30
C PRO A 58 37.65 -18.45 2.81
N ALA A 59 36.84 -17.43 2.53
CA ALA A 59 36.54 -17.00 1.16
C ALA A 59 36.72 -15.49 0.98
N GLU A 60 36.00 -14.70 1.77
CA GLU A 60 36.08 -13.23 1.84
C GLU A 60 36.10 -12.80 3.32
N PRO A 61 36.36 -11.53 3.69
CA PRO A 61 36.47 -11.13 5.09
C PRO A 61 35.21 -11.44 5.92
N GLY A 62 35.35 -12.39 6.85
CA GLY A 62 34.27 -12.92 7.69
C GLY A 62 33.27 -13.85 7.00
N LEU A 63 33.58 -14.32 5.79
CA LEU A 63 32.79 -15.28 5.01
C LEU A 63 33.62 -16.51 4.64
N PHE A 64 32.94 -17.66 4.58
CA PHE A 64 33.52 -18.96 4.30
C PHE A 64 32.90 -19.56 3.03
N LYS A 65 33.48 -20.63 2.49
CA LYS A 65 32.91 -21.44 1.39
C LYS A 65 33.17 -22.92 1.65
N LEU A 66 32.39 -23.79 1.02
CA LEU A 66 32.63 -25.24 1.09
C LEU A 66 33.89 -25.60 0.28
N LYS A 67 34.81 -26.38 0.87
CA LYS A 67 36.03 -26.85 0.18
C LYS A 67 35.68 -27.74 -1.01
N LYS A 68 36.54 -27.73 -2.02
CA LYS A 68 36.29 -28.34 -3.34
C LYS A 68 35.94 -29.83 -3.27
N GLU A 69 36.59 -30.58 -2.39
CA GLU A 69 36.39 -32.02 -2.18
C GLU A 69 35.05 -32.40 -1.54
N TYR A 70 34.34 -31.44 -0.94
CA TYR A 70 33.00 -31.65 -0.37
C TYR A 70 31.87 -31.06 -1.22
N LYS A 71 32.18 -30.23 -2.23
CA LYS A 71 31.14 -29.63 -3.09
C LYS A 71 30.37 -30.70 -3.87
N ARG A 72 29.06 -30.56 -3.92
CA ARG A 72 28.16 -31.35 -4.77
C ARG A 72 27.80 -30.53 -6.01
N GLU A 73 27.55 -31.21 -7.12
CA GLU A 73 26.95 -30.56 -8.28
C GLU A 73 25.57 -30.01 -7.92
N THR A 74 25.31 -28.77 -8.30
CA THR A 74 23.96 -28.20 -8.36
C THR A 74 23.15 -28.91 -9.45
N LEU A 75 21.84 -28.69 -9.49
CA LEU A 75 20.97 -29.22 -10.55
C LEU A 75 21.40 -28.79 -11.96
N LYS A 76 22.21 -27.74 -12.10
CA LYS A 76 22.80 -27.29 -13.38
C LYS A 76 24.00 -28.14 -13.86
N GLY A 77 24.57 -29.01 -13.03
CA GLY A 77 25.86 -29.66 -13.30
C GLY A 77 27.08 -28.74 -13.07
N THR A 78 26.91 -27.67 -12.30
CA THR A 78 27.99 -26.77 -11.88
C THR A 78 28.17 -26.84 -10.36
N PHE A 79 29.38 -26.58 -9.86
CA PHE A 79 29.57 -26.33 -8.43
C PHE A 79 28.98 -24.96 -8.03
N SER A 80 28.48 -24.88 -6.80
CA SER A 80 27.94 -23.66 -6.21
C SER A 80 29.04 -22.63 -5.91
N GLU A 81 28.70 -21.33 -5.95
CA GLU A 81 29.55 -20.26 -5.41
C GLU A 81 28.99 -19.61 -4.13
N THR A 82 28.06 -20.29 -3.45
CA THR A 82 27.53 -19.87 -2.15
C THR A 82 28.64 -19.64 -1.12
N ARG A 83 28.46 -18.59 -0.32
CA ARG A 83 29.28 -18.25 0.85
C ARG A 83 28.49 -18.51 2.13
N PHE A 84 29.19 -18.97 3.16
CA PHE A 84 28.66 -19.21 4.48
C PHE A 84 29.06 -18.09 5.44
N ILE A 85 28.09 -17.57 6.18
CA ILE A 85 28.30 -16.73 7.37
C ILE A 85 27.96 -17.54 8.62
N LEU A 86 28.78 -17.45 9.66
CA LEU A 86 28.57 -18.25 10.88
C LEU A 86 27.35 -17.71 11.63
N THR A 87 26.26 -18.47 11.61
CA THR A 87 24.99 -18.12 12.29
C THR A 87 24.51 -19.24 13.20
N VAL A 88 23.86 -18.85 14.31
CA VAL A 88 23.18 -19.76 15.25
C VAL A 88 21.94 -19.07 15.79
N GLU A 89 20.85 -19.81 15.97
CA GLU A 89 19.73 -19.36 16.80
C GLU A 89 19.84 -20.01 18.18
N ILE A 90 19.77 -19.21 19.23
CA ILE A 90 19.80 -19.66 20.62
C ILE A 90 18.43 -19.42 21.27
N SER A 91 17.81 -20.49 21.77
CA SER A 91 16.51 -20.42 22.44
C SER A 91 16.71 -20.12 23.93
N SER A 92 16.50 -18.87 24.30
CA SER A 92 16.72 -18.36 25.66
C SER A 92 15.42 -18.50 26.46
N ILE A 93 15.39 -19.41 27.44
CA ILE A 93 14.20 -19.70 28.26
C ILE A 93 14.53 -19.49 29.75
N TYR A 94 14.00 -18.41 30.32
CA TYR A 94 14.40 -17.92 31.65
C TYR A 94 13.24 -17.20 32.33
N SER A 95 13.36 -16.90 33.62
CA SER A 95 12.36 -16.10 34.36
C SER A 95 12.84 -14.66 34.54
N LYS A 96 12.07 -13.68 34.04
CA LYS A 96 12.30 -12.23 34.26
C LYS A 96 10.97 -11.59 34.65
N GLU A 97 10.95 -10.74 35.67
CA GLU A 97 9.77 -9.98 36.14
C GLU A 97 8.54 -10.88 36.46
N GLY A 98 8.77 -12.04 37.06
CA GLY A 98 7.72 -12.99 37.43
C GLY A 98 7.07 -13.74 36.26
N LYS A 99 7.54 -13.56 35.01
CA LYS A 99 7.10 -14.29 33.82
C LYS A 99 8.22 -15.22 33.32
N VAL A 100 7.85 -16.40 32.82
CA VAL A 100 8.76 -17.24 32.02
C VAL A 100 8.84 -16.64 30.62
N ARG A 101 9.98 -16.03 30.32
CA ARG A 101 10.33 -15.46 29.02
C ARG A 101 10.92 -16.55 28.13
N ARG A 102 10.67 -16.45 26.83
CA ARG A 102 11.16 -17.38 25.80
C ARG A 102 11.46 -16.59 24.55
N ILE A 103 12.74 -16.41 24.26
CA ILE A 103 13.24 -15.50 23.23
C ILE A 103 14.24 -16.24 22.36
N HIS A 104 14.03 -16.22 21.05
CA HIS A 104 14.98 -16.73 20.09
C HIS A 104 15.91 -15.61 19.62
N ASN A 105 17.20 -15.82 19.83
CA ASN A 105 18.26 -14.87 19.52
C ASN A 105 19.11 -15.43 18.39
N LEU A 106 19.01 -14.85 17.19
CA LEU A 106 19.83 -15.16 16.04
C LEU A 106 21.14 -14.38 16.16
N ILE A 107 22.28 -15.08 16.17
CA ILE A 107 23.61 -14.54 16.42
C ILE A 107 24.47 -14.73 15.18
N PHE A 108 25.11 -13.67 14.70
CA PHE A 108 26.09 -13.72 13.60
C PHE A 108 27.50 -13.49 14.15
N ILE A 109 28.46 -14.33 13.77
CA ILE A 109 29.85 -14.25 14.25
C ILE A 109 30.83 -14.11 13.06
N PRO A 110 31.83 -13.19 13.12
CA PRO A 110 32.75 -12.95 12.00
C PRO A 110 33.89 -13.97 11.85
N SER A 111 34.22 -14.77 12.87
CA SER A 111 35.37 -15.69 12.81
C SER A 111 35.11 -17.05 13.49
N MET A 112 35.81 -18.08 13.00
CA MET A 112 35.75 -19.44 13.57
C MET A 112 36.23 -19.47 15.03
N GLU A 113 37.20 -18.62 15.38
CA GLU A 113 37.74 -18.44 16.73
C GLU A 113 36.69 -17.84 17.67
N SER A 114 36.02 -16.76 17.27
CA SER A 114 34.94 -16.17 18.08
C SER A 114 33.75 -17.13 18.24
N ALA A 115 33.49 -17.98 17.24
CA ALA A 115 32.46 -19.02 17.33
C ALA A 115 32.85 -20.15 18.30
N GLU A 116 34.12 -20.55 18.32
CA GLU A 116 34.66 -21.49 19.29
C GLU A 116 34.66 -20.92 20.72
N ASN A 117 35.05 -19.66 20.88
CA ASN A 117 35.03 -18.98 22.18
C ASN A 117 33.61 -18.87 22.74
N LEU A 118 32.59 -18.59 21.91
CA LEU A 118 31.19 -18.61 22.34
C LEU A 118 30.72 -20.00 22.77
N ARG A 119 31.11 -21.06 22.03
CA ARG A 119 30.83 -22.44 22.43
C ARG A 119 31.48 -22.79 23.77
N ASN A 120 32.75 -22.46 23.92
CA ASN A 120 33.52 -22.76 25.12
C ASN A 120 32.96 -22.02 26.35
N GLU A 121 32.54 -20.76 26.21
CA GLU A 121 31.96 -20.01 27.32
C GLU A 121 30.57 -20.55 27.71
N LEU A 122 29.71 -20.86 26.75
CA LEU A 122 28.42 -21.52 27.02
C LEU A 122 28.61 -22.89 27.70
N ILE A 123 29.62 -23.67 27.31
CA ILE A 123 29.97 -24.95 27.95
C ILE A 123 30.45 -24.75 29.39
N LYS A 124 31.32 -23.77 29.68
CA LYS A 124 31.74 -23.42 31.06
C LYS A 124 30.53 -23.05 31.94
N MET A 125 29.54 -22.38 31.36
CA MET A 125 28.27 -22.03 32.02
C MET A 125 27.27 -23.20 32.13
N GLY A 126 27.67 -24.43 31.77
CA GLY A 126 26.83 -25.63 31.88
C GLY A 126 25.72 -25.74 30.83
N CYS A 127 25.74 -24.93 29.76
CA CYS A 127 24.71 -24.97 28.73
C CYS A 127 24.85 -26.24 27.87
N ASN A 128 23.76 -27.01 27.71
CA ASN A 128 23.78 -28.22 26.91
C ASN A 128 23.73 -27.89 25.40
N LEU A 129 24.89 -27.89 24.75
CA LEU A 129 25.02 -27.70 23.31
C LEU A 129 24.89 -29.00 22.50
N ASN A 130 24.67 -30.16 23.12
CA ASN A 130 24.64 -31.48 22.45
C ASN A 130 23.24 -31.99 22.11
N SER A 131 22.18 -31.43 22.71
CA SER A 131 20.82 -31.99 22.62
C SER A 131 19.96 -31.46 21.46
N ASP A 132 20.42 -30.39 20.81
CA ASP A 132 19.69 -29.67 19.75
C ASP A 132 20.68 -28.75 19.03
N GLY A 133 20.49 -28.56 17.72
CA GLY A 133 21.26 -27.59 16.93
C GLY A 133 21.00 -26.14 17.35
N ARG A 134 19.76 -25.84 17.74
CA ARG A 134 19.34 -24.65 18.48
C ARG A 134 19.40 -24.95 19.98
N PRO A 135 20.49 -24.58 20.70
CA PRO A 135 20.58 -24.87 22.13
C PRO A 135 19.49 -24.11 22.89
N ILE A 136 18.81 -24.82 23.77
CA ILE A 136 17.85 -24.25 24.71
C ILE A 136 18.59 -23.98 26.02
N ILE A 137 18.72 -22.71 26.41
CA ILE A 137 19.56 -22.29 27.54
C ILE A 137 18.79 -21.43 28.55
N GLY A 138 19.17 -21.54 29.82
CA GLY A 138 18.57 -20.84 30.95
C GLY A 138 19.04 -19.38 31.14
N LEU A 139 19.67 -18.77 30.13
CA LEU A 139 20.27 -17.44 30.25
C LEU A 139 19.30 -16.33 29.81
N ASP A 140 19.33 -15.21 30.54
CA ASP A 140 18.67 -13.96 30.14
C ASP A 140 19.26 -13.43 28.83
N SER A 141 18.45 -12.81 27.96
CA SER A 141 18.91 -12.29 26.67
C SER A 141 19.91 -11.12 26.82
N GLU A 142 19.84 -10.34 27.89
CA GLU A 142 20.85 -9.34 28.26
C GLU A 142 22.18 -10.01 28.67
N LYS A 143 22.13 -11.14 29.37
CA LYS A 143 23.35 -11.88 29.76
C LYS A 143 23.97 -12.63 28.58
N LEU A 144 23.15 -13.16 27.67
CA LEU A 144 23.62 -13.71 26.40
C LEU A 144 24.30 -12.62 25.54
N ALA A 145 23.72 -11.41 25.50
CA ALA A 145 24.33 -10.27 24.84
C ALA A 145 25.69 -9.88 25.46
N GLU A 146 25.81 -9.86 26.79
CA GLU A 146 27.09 -9.64 27.47
C GLU A 146 28.17 -10.63 27.02
N ILE A 147 27.85 -11.93 27.00
CA ILE A 147 28.79 -12.98 26.60
C ILE A 147 29.24 -12.79 25.15
N VAL A 148 28.30 -12.64 24.22
CA VAL A 148 28.57 -12.48 22.79
C VAL A 148 29.43 -11.24 22.52
N PHE A 149 29.06 -10.09 23.08
CA PHE A 149 29.78 -8.83 22.84
C PHE A 149 31.14 -8.76 23.56
N ASN A 150 31.34 -9.51 24.65
CA ASN A 150 32.65 -9.63 25.30
C ASN A 150 33.61 -10.54 24.51
N ILE A 151 33.08 -11.51 23.76
CA ILE A 151 33.87 -12.39 22.89
C ILE A 151 34.26 -11.69 21.58
N ASN A 152 33.34 -10.92 20.99
CA ASN A 152 33.64 -10.09 19.83
C ASN A 152 32.69 -8.89 19.74
N LEU A 153 33.25 -7.67 19.63
CA LEU A 153 32.47 -6.43 19.53
C LEU A 153 31.81 -6.22 18.15
N GLU A 154 32.27 -6.90 17.11
CA GLU A 154 31.64 -6.92 15.78
C GLU A 154 30.51 -7.97 15.65
N ALA A 155 30.38 -8.89 16.61
CA ALA A 155 29.29 -9.85 16.64
C ALA A 155 27.92 -9.15 16.67
N VAL A 156 26.89 -9.82 16.14
CA VAL A 156 25.54 -9.27 16.02
C VAL A 156 24.53 -10.20 16.67
N ILE A 157 23.54 -9.62 17.37
CA ILE A 157 22.35 -10.32 17.87
C ILE A 157 21.11 -9.68 17.24
N ILE A 158 20.21 -10.54 16.75
CA ILE A 158 18.95 -10.19 16.10
C ILE A 158 17.85 -11.03 16.76
N PRO A 159 16.83 -10.42 17.38
CA PRO A 159 15.66 -11.13 17.88
C PRO A 159 14.85 -11.71 16.72
N ALA A 160 14.76 -13.04 16.65
CA ALA A 160 14.10 -13.74 15.56
C ALA A 160 12.57 -13.63 15.62
N HIS A 161 11.92 -13.75 14.46
CA HIS A 161 10.47 -13.98 14.31
C HIS A 161 9.55 -13.02 15.09
N ALA A 162 9.97 -11.75 15.23
CA ALA A 162 9.34 -10.59 15.90
C ALA A 162 8.10 -10.82 16.80
N TRP A 163 7.01 -11.39 16.26
CA TRP A 163 5.69 -11.51 16.90
C TRP A 163 5.22 -12.95 17.20
N THR A 164 6.00 -14.00 16.93
CA THR A 164 5.54 -15.39 17.14
C THR A 164 5.26 -15.70 18.62
N PRO A 165 4.06 -16.23 18.99
CA PRO A 165 3.55 -16.05 20.35
C PRO A 165 4.40 -16.56 21.51
N TRP A 166 5.18 -17.64 21.34
CA TRP A 166 5.94 -18.30 22.42
C TRP A 166 7.46 -18.18 22.33
N PHE A 167 8.02 -17.54 21.30
CA PHE A 167 9.47 -17.62 21.05
C PHE A 167 10.10 -16.32 20.52
N SER A 168 9.33 -15.26 20.27
CA SER A 168 9.87 -13.97 19.82
C SER A 168 9.90 -12.91 20.92
N ILE A 169 10.67 -11.86 20.66
CA ILE A 169 10.78 -10.69 21.55
C ILE A 169 9.43 -10.05 21.89
N PHE A 170 8.47 -9.98 20.97
CA PHE A 170 7.14 -9.41 21.22
C PHE A 170 6.01 -10.46 21.33
N GLY A 171 6.30 -11.76 21.44
CA GLY A 171 5.28 -12.82 21.43
C GLY A 171 4.22 -12.71 22.55
N SER A 172 2.96 -13.05 22.25
CA SER A 172 1.79 -12.90 23.14
C SER A 172 1.82 -13.71 24.43
N MET A 173 2.62 -14.78 24.49
CA MET A 173 2.61 -15.75 25.59
C MET A 173 3.88 -15.68 26.46
N SER A 174 4.97 -15.10 25.95
CA SER A 174 6.29 -15.11 26.60
C SER A 174 7.20 -13.93 26.26
N GLY A 175 6.83 -13.09 25.29
CA GLY A 175 7.60 -11.94 24.87
C GLY A 175 7.51 -10.77 25.85
N PHE A 176 8.35 -9.78 25.62
CA PHE A 176 8.39 -8.48 26.29
C PHE A 176 7.48 -7.47 25.59
N ASP A 177 7.20 -6.36 26.28
CA ASP A 177 6.48 -5.23 25.70
C ASP A 177 7.45 -4.25 25.00
N SER A 178 8.77 -4.46 25.14
CA SER A 178 9.81 -3.66 24.48
C SER A 178 11.19 -4.34 24.36
N ILE A 179 12.12 -3.69 23.61
CA ILE A 179 13.50 -4.17 23.44
C ILE A 179 14.31 -3.93 24.72
N GLU A 180 14.03 -2.81 25.42
CA GLU A 180 14.71 -2.37 26.64
C GLU A 180 14.56 -3.39 27.78
N GLU A 181 13.38 -3.98 27.98
CA GLU A 181 13.16 -5.04 28.98
C GLU A 181 13.97 -6.33 28.67
N CYS A 182 14.12 -6.63 27.39
CA CYS A 182 14.75 -7.87 26.92
C CYS A 182 16.29 -7.80 27.01
N PHE A 183 16.89 -6.69 26.59
CA PHE A 183 18.35 -6.55 26.43
C PHE A 183 19.02 -5.52 27.35
N GLY A 184 18.24 -4.74 28.11
CA GLY A 184 18.75 -3.78 29.10
C GLY A 184 19.88 -2.91 28.55
N LYS A 185 21.07 -3.02 29.14
CA LYS A 185 22.26 -2.22 28.80
C LYS A 185 22.83 -2.47 27.39
N TYR A 186 22.34 -3.48 26.66
CA TYR A 186 22.75 -3.77 25.27
C TYR A 186 21.73 -3.33 24.21
N THR A 187 20.65 -2.65 24.59
CA THR A 187 19.60 -2.22 23.65
C THR A 187 20.15 -1.44 22.44
N ASP A 188 21.10 -0.52 22.65
CA ASP A 188 21.73 0.27 21.57
C ASP A 188 22.55 -0.57 20.57
N LYS A 189 22.83 -1.85 20.88
CA LYS A 189 23.48 -2.80 19.97
C LYS A 189 22.49 -3.67 19.20
N ILE A 190 21.20 -3.68 19.56
CA ILE A 190 20.14 -4.43 18.87
C ILE A 190 19.56 -3.55 17.76
N PHE A 191 20.15 -3.62 16.57
CA PHE A 191 19.79 -2.77 15.43
C PHE A 191 18.90 -3.45 14.36
N ALA A 192 18.44 -4.70 14.57
CA ALA A 192 17.62 -5.43 13.59
C ALA A 192 16.61 -6.43 14.19
N ILE A 193 15.47 -6.66 13.50
CA ILE A 193 14.31 -7.57 13.79
C ILE A 193 13.67 -8.04 12.43
N GLU A 194 12.67 -8.94 12.37
CA GLU A 194 12.25 -9.73 11.16
C GLU A 194 10.72 -9.68 10.74
N THR A 195 10.30 -9.38 9.48
CA THR A 195 8.88 -8.89 9.12
C THR A 195 8.32 -8.88 7.63
N GLY A 196 6.97 -8.89 7.33
CA GLY A 196 6.32 -8.76 5.94
C GLY A 196 4.96 -7.92 5.71
N LEU A 197 4.57 -7.43 4.46
CA LEU A 197 3.84 -6.10 4.12
C LEU A 197 2.84 -5.93 2.84
N SER A 198 2.22 -4.74 2.45
CA SER A 198 1.15 -4.54 1.31
C SER A 198 0.84 -3.14 0.54
N CYS A 199 -0.13 -2.96 -0.47
CA CYS A 199 -0.50 -1.70 -1.35
C CYS A 199 -1.88 -1.48 -2.19
N TYR A 200 -2.06 -0.46 -3.10
CA TYR A 200 -3.27 -0.04 -3.97
C TYR A 200 -3.15 -0.17 -5.54
N ASP A 201 -4.24 -0.20 -6.36
CA ASP A 201 -4.19 -0.24 -7.86
C ASP A 201 -3.85 1.05 -8.67
N LYS A 202 -3.34 0.88 -9.91
CA LYS A 202 -2.94 1.97 -10.83
C LYS A 202 -4.03 2.89 -11.39
N LYS A 203 -5.31 2.48 -11.34
CA LYS A 203 -6.43 3.33 -11.80
C LYS A 203 -6.95 4.25 -10.71
N THR A 204 -6.40 4.15 -9.51
CA THR A 204 -6.73 5.01 -8.38
C THR A 204 -5.96 6.33 -8.49
N GLU A 205 -6.68 7.42 -8.27
CA GLU A 205 -6.19 8.79 -8.23
C GLU A 205 -6.24 9.31 -6.79
N LEU A 206 -5.31 10.18 -6.45
CA LEU A 206 -5.16 10.82 -5.15
C LEU A 206 -5.45 12.32 -5.30
N LEU A 207 -6.26 12.89 -4.40
CA LEU A 207 -6.49 14.34 -4.39
C LEU A 207 -5.26 15.04 -3.81
N THR A 208 -4.77 16.07 -4.49
CA THR A 208 -3.69 16.95 -4.03
C THR A 208 -4.18 18.39 -3.91
N GLU A 209 -3.39 19.26 -3.28
CA GLU A 209 -3.68 20.69 -3.17
C GLU A 209 -3.89 21.34 -4.56
N ASN A 210 -3.23 20.82 -5.60
CA ASN A 210 -3.32 21.28 -6.98
C ASN A 210 -4.39 20.52 -7.82
N GLY A 211 -5.23 19.70 -7.19
CA GLY A 211 -6.25 18.88 -7.86
C GLY A 211 -5.91 17.38 -7.87
N TRP A 212 -6.69 16.59 -8.61
CA TRP A 212 -6.52 15.14 -8.69
C TRP A 212 -5.31 14.75 -9.56
N LYS A 213 -4.55 13.75 -9.08
CA LYS A 213 -3.42 13.12 -9.78
C LYS A 213 -3.57 11.60 -9.73
N LYS A 214 -3.13 10.85 -10.74
CA LYS A 214 -2.94 9.39 -10.59
C LYS A 214 -1.81 9.15 -9.58
N PHE A 215 -1.81 8.00 -8.90
CA PHE A 215 -0.66 7.63 -8.04
C PHE A 215 0.70 7.64 -8.80
N THR A 216 0.70 7.41 -10.11
CA THR A 216 1.88 7.53 -11.00
C THR A 216 2.42 8.95 -11.18
N GLU A 217 1.66 9.98 -10.78
CA GLU A 217 1.92 11.40 -11.04
C GLU A 217 2.21 12.19 -9.75
N VAL A 218 2.12 11.53 -8.59
CA VAL A 218 2.38 12.09 -7.26
C VAL A 218 3.89 12.14 -7.01
N SER A 219 4.35 13.23 -6.39
CA SER A 219 5.75 13.48 -6.05
C SER A 219 5.90 13.99 -4.61
N TYR A 220 7.10 13.92 -4.05
CA TYR A 220 7.44 14.48 -2.73
C TYR A 220 7.23 16.00 -2.60
N LYS A 221 6.99 16.70 -3.72
CA LYS A 221 6.66 18.13 -3.74
C LYS A 221 5.16 18.39 -3.55
N ASP A 222 4.31 17.41 -3.87
CA ASP A 222 2.86 17.54 -3.76
C ASP A 222 2.40 17.45 -2.30
N LYS A 223 1.40 18.27 -1.93
CA LYS A 223 0.62 18.04 -0.72
C LYS A 223 -0.63 17.22 -1.09
N VAL A 224 -0.78 16.03 -0.51
CA VAL A 224 -1.91 15.13 -0.73
C VAL A 224 -3.00 15.38 0.31
N CYS A 225 -4.26 15.16 -0.07
CA CYS A 225 -5.43 15.40 0.78
C CYS A 225 -5.57 14.28 1.81
N THR A 226 -5.50 14.65 3.09
CA THR A 226 -5.58 13.72 4.23
C THR A 226 -6.75 14.08 5.16
N LEU A 227 -7.17 13.12 5.97
CA LEU A 227 -8.18 13.30 7.01
C LEU A 227 -7.55 13.04 8.37
N ASN A 228 -7.64 14.00 9.28
CA ASN A 228 -7.34 13.75 10.68
C ASN A 228 -8.53 13.00 11.32
N SER A 229 -8.39 11.69 11.54
CA SER A 229 -9.49 10.82 12.01
C SER A 229 -10.17 11.31 13.30
N LYS A 230 -9.40 11.86 14.25
CA LYS A 230 -9.89 12.32 15.57
C LYS A 230 -10.75 13.59 15.49
N THR A 231 -10.42 14.53 14.61
CA THR A 231 -11.13 15.83 14.47
C THR A 231 -12.04 15.91 13.25
N GLY A 232 -11.96 14.92 12.35
CA GLY A 232 -12.59 14.94 11.04
C GLY A 232 -12.06 16.03 10.09
N LYS A 233 -11.00 16.75 10.46
CA LYS A 233 -10.42 17.88 9.70
C LYS A 233 -9.76 17.41 8.40
N ILE A 234 -10.03 18.15 7.32
CA ILE A 234 -9.36 17.97 6.02
C ILE A 234 -8.05 18.75 6.02
N GLU A 235 -6.95 18.08 5.69
CA GLU A 235 -5.60 18.65 5.69
C GLU A 235 -4.85 18.30 4.39
N PHE A 236 -3.79 19.04 4.08
CA PHE A 236 -2.93 18.79 2.92
C PHE A 236 -1.48 18.60 3.38
N GLN A 237 -1.02 17.34 3.41
CA GLN A 237 0.29 16.93 3.94
C GLN A 237 1.19 16.41 2.81
N LYS A 238 2.52 16.53 2.91
CA LYS A 238 3.43 15.88 1.96
C LYS A 238 3.54 14.38 2.26
N PRO A 239 3.67 13.50 1.25
CA PRO A 239 4.11 12.12 1.44
C PRO A 239 5.49 12.06 2.10
N THR A 240 5.70 11.13 3.03
CA THR A 240 7.04 10.79 3.55
C THR A 240 7.73 9.75 2.65
N LYS A 241 6.95 8.84 2.07
CA LYS A 241 7.35 7.87 1.03
C LYS A 241 6.26 7.71 -0.02
N ILE A 242 6.68 7.41 -1.24
CA ILE A 242 5.81 7.04 -2.36
C ILE A 242 6.17 5.61 -2.77
N HIS A 243 5.22 4.69 -2.65
CA HIS A 243 5.41 3.27 -2.96
C HIS A 243 4.92 2.98 -4.38
N ASN A 244 5.67 2.15 -5.12
CA ASN A 244 5.36 1.77 -6.50
C ASN A 244 6.09 0.44 -6.84
N TYR A 245 5.37 -0.68 -6.87
CA TYR A 245 5.94 -2.00 -7.17
C TYR A 245 4.93 -2.90 -7.90
N SER A 246 5.40 -4.00 -8.50
CA SER A 246 4.53 -4.94 -9.21
C SER A 246 3.72 -5.78 -8.22
N TYR A 247 2.38 -5.80 -8.37
CA TYR A 247 1.50 -6.72 -7.67
C TYR A 247 0.43 -7.24 -8.65
N LYS A 248 0.71 -8.43 -9.16
CA LYS A 248 -0.28 -9.50 -9.26
C LYS A 248 -1.09 -9.67 -7.98
N GLY A 249 -2.41 -9.77 -8.06
CA GLY A 249 -3.10 -10.58 -7.08
C GLY A 249 -4.59 -10.42 -6.97
N LYS A 250 -5.15 -11.12 -5.98
CA LYS A 250 -6.55 -11.01 -5.58
C LYS A 250 -6.76 -9.66 -4.89
N MET A 251 -7.14 -8.65 -5.66
CA MET A 251 -7.49 -7.35 -5.11
C MET A 251 -8.97 -7.30 -4.70
N TYR A 252 -9.24 -6.66 -3.57
CA TYR A 252 -10.57 -6.34 -3.10
C TYR A 252 -11.27 -5.38 -4.07
N ARG A 253 -12.23 -5.91 -4.83
CA ARG A 253 -13.07 -5.13 -5.75
C ARG A 253 -14.39 -4.80 -5.08
N LEU A 254 -14.51 -3.57 -4.61
CA LEU A 254 -15.79 -2.99 -4.25
C LEU A 254 -16.22 -1.99 -5.33
N LYS A 255 -17.38 -2.20 -5.94
CA LYS A 255 -17.99 -1.30 -6.94
C LYS A 255 -19.48 -1.15 -6.67
N THR A 256 -19.85 -0.02 -6.07
CA THR A 256 -21.23 0.45 -5.88
C THR A 256 -21.42 1.78 -6.62
N LYS A 257 -22.62 2.37 -6.57
CA LYS A 257 -22.85 3.75 -7.08
C LYS A 257 -22.06 4.85 -6.35
N ARG A 258 -21.42 4.56 -5.19
CA ARG A 258 -20.73 5.57 -4.36
C ARG A 258 -19.39 5.12 -3.76
N VAL A 259 -18.89 3.93 -4.08
CA VAL A 259 -17.52 3.47 -3.78
C VAL A 259 -17.03 2.65 -4.96
N ASP A 260 -15.85 2.96 -5.49
CA ASP A 260 -15.10 2.13 -6.44
C ASP A 260 -13.69 1.99 -5.85
N LEU A 261 -13.30 0.77 -5.48
CA LEU A 261 -12.02 0.42 -4.88
C LEU A 261 -11.40 -0.78 -5.59
N LEU A 262 -10.08 -0.78 -5.69
CA LEU A 262 -9.28 -1.94 -6.04
C LEU A 262 -7.96 -1.87 -5.26
N VAL A 263 -7.83 -2.73 -4.23
CA VAL A 263 -6.76 -2.68 -3.22
C VAL A 263 -6.35 -4.10 -2.80
N THR A 264 -5.18 -4.31 -2.19
CA THR A 264 -4.79 -5.65 -1.69
C THR A 264 -5.68 -6.13 -0.53
N PRO A 265 -5.67 -7.43 -0.15
CA PRO A 265 -6.54 -7.96 0.91
C PRO A 265 -6.34 -7.29 2.27
N ASN A 266 -5.10 -7.19 2.72
CA ASN A 266 -4.68 -6.54 3.95
C ASN A 266 -4.56 -4.99 3.83
N HIS A 267 -5.17 -4.38 2.80
CA HIS A 267 -5.18 -2.92 2.62
C HIS A 267 -6.16 -2.21 3.57
N ASN A 268 -5.73 -1.13 4.22
CA ASN A 268 -6.54 -0.38 5.19
C ASN A 268 -7.69 0.45 4.56
N LEU A 269 -8.93 0.18 4.97
CA LEU A 269 -10.14 0.92 4.61
C LEU A 269 -10.64 1.71 5.81
N LEU A 270 -11.03 2.99 5.63
CA LEU A 270 -11.66 3.78 6.70
C LEU A 270 -13.17 3.50 6.76
N VAL A 271 -13.56 2.59 7.65
CA VAL A 271 -14.92 2.05 7.74
C VAL A 271 -15.48 2.07 9.17
N SER A 272 -16.81 2.04 9.29
CA SER A 272 -17.51 1.86 10.56
C SER A 272 -18.60 0.79 10.43
N GLY A 273 -18.97 0.17 11.55
CA GLY A 273 -20.04 -0.85 11.59
C GLY A 273 -21.42 -0.28 11.28
N CYS A 274 -22.38 -1.17 11.01
CA CYS A 274 -23.76 -0.84 10.65
C CYS A 274 -24.78 -1.06 11.79
N ASP A 275 -24.37 -0.96 13.06
CA ASP A 275 -25.35 -0.87 14.14
C ASP A 275 -26.11 0.46 14.00
N PHE A 276 -27.44 0.38 13.91
CA PHE A 276 -28.35 1.52 13.77
C PHE A 276 -28.85 2.06 15.11
N ARG A 277 -28.61 1.35 16.23
CA ARG A 277 -28.97 1.77 17.60
C ARG A 277 -27.92 2.74 18.15
N LYS A 278 -26.63 2.40 18.01
CA LYS A 278 -25.49 3.26 18.31
C LYS A 278 -24.49 3.18 17.16
N LEU A 279 -24.42 4.22 16.33
CA LEU A 279 -23.50 4.27 15.18
C LEU A 279 -22.04 4.16 15.67
N PRO A 280 -21.28 3.10 15.31
CA PRO A 280 -19.87 3.02 15.66
C PRO A 280 -19.04 4.11 14.97
N GLU A 281 -17.92 4.48 15.58
CA GLU A 281 -16.92 5.37 14.98
C GLU A 281 -16.22 4.72 13.79
N PHE A 282 -15.51 5.54 13.00
CA PHE A 282 -14.73 5.08 11.86
C PHE A 282 -13.32 4.68 12.31
N SER A 283 -12.91 3.48 11.94
CA SER A 283 -11.59 2.90 12.21
C SER A 283 -10.97 2.41 10.90
N LEU A 284 -9.65 2.29 10.86
CA LEU A 284 -8.98 1.51 9.81
C LEU A 284 -9.24 0.02 10.06
N LYS A 285 -9.62 -0.70 9.00
CA LYS A 285 -9.74 -2.16 8.97
C LYS A 285 -9.25 -2.67 7.64
N THR A 286 -8.71 -3.88 7.58
CA THR A 286 -8.27 -4.44 6.30
C THR A 286 -9.45 -4.63 5.32
N ALA A 287 -9.15 -4.70 4.03
CA ALA A 287 -10.14 -4.95 3.00
C ALA A 287 -10.72 -6.38 3.09
N GLU A 288 -9.92 -7.34 3.56
CA GLU A 288 -10.33 -8.70 3.89
C GLU A 288 -11.24 -8.74 5.13
N GLU A 289 -10.85 -8.12 6.24
CA GLU A 289 -11.76 -8.01 7.39
C GLU A 289 -13.04 -7.24 7.03
N SER A 290 -13.00 -6.36 6.03
CA SER A 290 -14.17 -5.67 5.51
C SER A 290 -15.02 -6.54 4.58
N PHE A 291 -14.45 -7.56 3.94
CA PHE A 291 -15.10 -8.35 2.89
C PHE A 291 -16.37 -9.02 3.40
N GLY A 292 -17.47 -8.89 2.64
CA GLY A 292 -18.77 -9.50 2.97
C GLY A 292 -19.48 -8.95 4.23
N LYS A 293 -18.80 -8.17 5.08
CA LYS A 293 -19.41 -7.58 6.28
C LYS A 293 -20.23 -6.32 5.97
N SER A 294 -21.24 -6.08 6.80
CA SER A 294 -22.02 -4.83 6.79
C SER A 294 -21.17 -3.66 7.31
N LYS A 295 -20.92 -2.66 6.45
CA LYS A 295 -19.97 -1.57 6.67
C LYS A 295 -20.43 -0.22 6.09
N ARG A 296 -20.04 0.89 6.71
CA ARG A 296 -20.20 2.26 6.21
C ARG A 296 -18.83 2.84 5.86
N PHE A 297 -18.70 3.48 4.70
CA PHE A 297 -17.49 4.23 4.33
C PHE A 297 -17.63 5.71 4.67
N LYS A 298 -16.57 6.35 5.19
CA LYS A 298 -16.53 7.81 5.35
C LYS A 298 -16.29 8.47 4.00
N LYS A 299 -16.97 9.60 3.75
CA LYS A 299 -16.88 10.32 2.45
C LYS A 299 -16.76 11.84 2.55
N ASP A 300 -16.83 12.37 3.77
CA ASP A 300 -16.91 13.79 4.14
C ASP A 300 -15.78 14.17 5.10
N GLY A 301 -15.61 15.47 5.35
CA GLY A 301 -14.68 16.01 6.34
C GLY A 301 -14.94 17.49 6.61
N ASN A 302 -14.24 18.01 7.61
CA ASN A 302 -14.37 19.38 8.10
C ASN A 302 -13.31 20.27 7.43
N TRP A 303 -13.71 21.12 6.49
CA TRP A 303 -12.84 22.10 5.85
C TRP A 303 -13.00 23.47 6.51
N ILE A 304 -11.89 24.00 7.03
CA ILE A 304 -11.87 25.32 7.69
C ILE A 304 -11.72 26.43 6.65
N GLY A 305 -10.69 26.34 5.81
CA GLY A 305 -10.37 27.29 4.75
C GLY A 305 -10.00 28.70 5.24
N LYS A 306 -9.67 29.59 4.29
CA LYS A 306 -9.31 30.99 4.54
C LYS A 306 -10.55 31.89 4.51
N LYS A 307 -10.80 32.65 5.57
CA LYS A 307 -11.72 33.79 5.52
C LYS A 307 -11.07 34.92 4.71
N SER A 308 -11.84 35.62 3.87
CA SER A 308 -11.44 36.89 3.25
C SER A 308 -12.61 37.88 3.31
N LYS A 309 -12.32 39.18 3.17
CA LYS A 309 -13.32 40.23 2.91
C LYS A 309 -13.39 40.65 1.43
N TYR A 310 -12.31 40.44 0.68
CA TYR A 310 -12.17 40.92 -0.71
C TYR A 310 -11.57 39.85 -1.63
N PHE A 311 -11.87 39.97 -2.92
CA PHE A 311 -11.10 39.41 -4.01
C PHE A 311 -10.26 40.52 -4.64
N THR A 312 -8.99 40.24 -4.95
CA THR A 312 -8.09 41.21 -5.61
C THR A 312 -8.00 40.88 -7.09
N LEU A 313 -8.68 41.66 -7.94
CA LEU A 313 -8.53 41.58 -9.38
C LEU A 313 -7.13 42.14 -9.76
N PRO A 314 -6.25 41.35 -10.41
CA PRO A 314 -4.86 41.73 -10.63
C PRO A 314 -4.66 43.02 -11.43
N ALA A 315 -3.50 43.65 -11.26
CA ALA A 315 -3.06 44.75 -12.12
C ALA A 315 -2.82 44.26 -13.56
N VAL A 316 -3.01 45.14 -14.55
CA VAL A 316 -2.81 44.81 -15.97
C VAL A 316 -2.14 45.96 -16.73
N ASN A 317 -1.25 45.61 -17.68
CA ASN A 317 -0.63 46.56 -18.59
C ASN A 317 -1.49 46.65 -19.86
N ILE A 318 -2.07 47.82 -20.11
CA ILE A 318 -2.94 48.07 -21.26
C ILE A 318 -2.10 48.76 -22.35
N LYS A 319 -1.97 48.15 -23.52
CA LYS A 319 -1.38 48.83 -24.69
C LYS A 319 -2.23 50.05 -25.05
N HIS A 320 -1.60 51.21 -25.16
CA HIS A 320 -2.26 52.47 -25.48
C HIS A 320 -1.38 53.28 -26.44
N GLY A 321 -1.98 53.88 -27.46
CA GLY A 321 -1.24 54.56 -28.51
C GLY A 321 -2.15 54.99 -29.67
N SER A 322 -1.54 55.68 -30.63
CA SER A 322 -2.11 56.09 -31.92
C SER A 322 -1.22 55.57 -33.06
N ARG A 323 -1.37 56.06 -34.29
CA ARG A 323 -0.37 55.82 -35.36
C ARG A 323 0.99 56.48 -35.09
N TYR A 324 1.08 57.39 -34.13
CA TYR A 324 2.26 58.24 -33.89
C TYR A 324 2.96 58.01 -32.55
N TYR A 325 2.37 57.22 -31.65
CA TYR A 325 2.94 56.89 -30.34
C TYR A 325 2.42 55.54 -29.84
N SER A 326 3.22 54.77 -29.11
CA SER A 326 2.75 53.58 -28.41
C SER A 326 3.43 53.43 -27.03
N GLY A 327 2.65 53.00 -26.04
CA GLY A 327 3.12 52.79 -24.67
C GLY A 327 2.21 51.85 -23.87
N LEU A 328 2.50 51.70 -22.58
CA LEU A 328 1.78 50.81 -21.67
C LEU A 328 1.16 51.62 -20.51
N ARG A 329 -0.16 51.65 -20.43
CA ARG A 329 -0.89 52.20 -19.28
C ARG A 329 -1.09 51.09 -18.25
N ILE A 330 -0.40 51.18 -17.12
CA ILE A 330 -0.60 50.26 -15.99
C ILE A 330 -1.93 50.60 -15.30
N LYS A 331 -2.83 49.62 -15.21
CA LYS A 331 -4.04 49.71 -14.39
C LYS A 331 -3.82 48.89 -13.12
N LYS A 332 -3.81 49.56 -11.96
CA LYS A 332 -3.55 48.97 -10.62
C LYS A 332 -4.58 47.89 -10.26
N GLU A 333 -4.25 47.07 -9.27
CA GLU A 333 -5.16 46.07 -8.70
C GLU A 333 -6.50 46.68 -8.24
N LYS A 334 -7.58 45.89 -8.27
CA LYS A 334 -8.91 46.33 -7.84
C LYS A 334 -9.52 45.35 -6.84
N LYS A 335 -9.75 45.81 -5.62
CA LYS A 335 -10.38 45.02 -4.54
C LYS A 335 -11.90 45.04 -4.73
N LEU A 336 -12.50 43.85 -4.86
CA LEU A 336 -13.93 43.63 -5.02
C LEU A 336 -14.47 42.92 -3.76
N PRO A 337 -15.65 43.29 -3.22
CA PRO A 337 -16.25 42.57 -2.09
C PRO A 337 -16.43 41.07 -2.38
N ILE A 338 -15.95 40.20 -1.49
CA ILE A 338 -15.79 38.77 -1.80
C ILE A 338 -17.12 38.06 -2.05
N LYS A 339 -18.20 38.38 -1.32
CA LYS A 339 -19.49 37.68 -1.46
C LYS A 339 -20.16 37.99 -2.81
N PRO A 340 -20.33 39.25 -3.26
CA PRO A 340 -20.73 39.56 -4.63
C PRO A 340 -19.79 38.96 -5.70
N TRP A 341 -18.47 38.94 -5.46
CA TRP A 341 -17.54 38.34 -6.42
C TRP A 341 -17.79 36.84 -6.61
N LEU A 342 -18.01 36.10 -5.52
CA LEU A 342 -18.30 34.67 -5.58
C LEU A 342 -19.65 34.37 -6.24
N LYS A 343 -20.67 35.23 -6.04
CA LYS A 343 -21.94 35.16 -6.79
C LYS A 343 -21.69 35.28 -8.30
N PHE A 344 -21.06 36.38 -8.73
CA PHE A 344 -20.78 36.65 -10.14
C PHE A 344 -19.89 35.57 -10.76
N PHE A 345 -18.78 35.22 -10.10
CA PHE A 345 -17.79 34.28 -10.64
C PHE A 345 -18.33 32.84 -10.67
N GLY A 346 -19.15 32.42 -9.69
CA GLY A 346 -19.85 31.14 -9.72
C GLY A 346 -20.76 31.00 -10.93
N PHE A 347 -21.60 32.02 -11.18
CA PHE A 347 -22.51 32.04 -12.32
C PHE A 347 -21.76 32.19 -13.66
N TRP A 348 -20.71 33.02 -13.72
CA TRP A 348 -19.87 33.20 -14.91
C TRP A 348 -19.05 31.94 -15.26
N ILE A 349 -18.67 31.11 -14.29
CA ILE A 349 -18.00 29.83 -14.57
C ILE A 349 -18.92 28.85 -15.31
N ALA A 350 -20.24 28.87 -15.03
CA ALA A 350 -21.25 28.15 -15.82
C ALA A 350 -21.54 28.86 -17.16
N GLU A 351 -22.18 30.03 -17.10
CA GLU A 351 -22.90 30.67 -18.22
C GLU A 351 -22.09 31.74 -18.97
N GLY A 352 -20.88 32.03 -18.49
CA GLY A 352 -20.08 33.17 -18.94
C GLY A 352 -19.03 32.83 -19.98
N TRP A 353 -18.66 33.81 -20.82
CA TRP A 353 -17.51 33.71 -21.72
C TRP A 353 -16.85 35.07 -21.95
N THR A 354 -15.70 35.07 -22.65
CA THR A 354 -15.02 36.28 -23.14
C THR A 354 -14.97 36.29 -24.66
N THR A 355 -15.10 37.46 -25.29
CA THR A 355 -14.88 37.64 -26.73
C THR A 355 -13.87 38.75 -27.02
N GLU A 356 -13.14 38.58 -28.11
CA GLU A 356 -12.13 39.53 -28.62
C GLU A 356 -12.39 39.73 -30.12
N GLY A 357 -12.58 40.98 -30.54
CA GLY A 357 -12.90 41.36 -31.91
C GLY A 357 -11.66 41.77 -32.70
N LYS A 358 -11.75 41.73 -34.04
CA LYS A 358 -10.64 42.05 -34.96
C LYS A 358 -10.01 43.43 -34.73
N ASN A 359 -10.77 44.38 -34.17
CA ASN A 359 -10.32 45.76 -33.94
C ASN A 359 -9.81 46.00 -32.49
N GLY A 360 -9.51 44.95 -31.73
CA GLY A 360 -9.12 45.06 -30.31
C GLY A 360 -10.27 45.25 -29.33
N ASP A 361 -11.51 45.11 -29.80
CA ASP A 361 -12.74 45.17 -29.00
C ASP A 361 -12.80 43.96 -28.04
N TYR A 362 -13.12 44.14 -26.76
CA TYR A 362 -13.13 43.06 -25.76
C TYR A 362 -14.43 43.07 -24.93
N ASN A 363 -15.01 41.89 -24.70
CA ASN A 363 -16.26 41.76 -23.93
C ASN A 363 -16.18 40.59 -22.95
N VAL A 364 -16.72 40.79 -21.76
CA VAL A 364 -17.09 39.75 -20.80
C VAL A 364 -18.61 39.57 -20.90
N CYS A 365 -19.08 38.38 -21.20
CA CYS A 365 -20.49 38.09 -21.45
C CYS A 365 -21.02 37.00 -20.50
N ILE A 366 -22.32 37.04 -20.24
CA ILE A 366 -23.15 36.01 -19.58
C ILE A 366 -24.48 35.94 -20.33
N ALA A 367 -25.04 34.75 -20.53
CA ALA A 367 -26.39 34.58 -21.07
C ALA A 367 -27.17 33.56 -20.22
N ASN A 368 -28.47 33.79 -20.00
CA ASN A 368 -29.34 32.81 -19.34
C ASN A 368 -30.81 33.09 -19.71
N LYS A 369 -31.71 32.15 -19.45
CA LYS A 369 -33.17 32.31 -19.68
C LYS A 369 -33.93 32.93 -18.50
N ASN A 370 -33.29 33.08 -17.35
CA ASN A 370 -33.87 33.69 -16.16
C ASN A 370 -33.42 35.16 -16.05
N ASP A 371 -34.38 36.06 -16.25
CA ASP A 371 -34.17 37.51 -16.17
C ASP A 371 -33.83 38.02 -14.76
N GLU A 372 -34.34 37.38 -13.70
CA GLU A 372 -34.04 37.75 -12.31
C GLU A 372 -32.55 37.52 -12.02
N LEU A 373 -32.00 36.39 -12.48
CA LEU A 373 -30.57 36.06 -12.34
C LEU A 373 -29.70 37.01 -13.17
N LEU A 374 -30.13 37.40 -14.37
CA LEU A 374 -29.39 38.38 -15.17
C LEU A 374 -29.48 39.80 -14.59
N SER A 375 -30.59 40.19 -13.96
CA SER A 375 -30.67 41.44 -13.19
C SER A 375 -29.71 41.42 -12.01
N GLU A 376 -29.70 40.35 -11.20
CA GLU A 376 -28.76 40.20 -10.09
C GLU A 376 -27.29 40.26 -10.57
N MET A 377 -26.96 39.66 -11.73
CA MET A 377 -25.61 39.76 -12.29
C MET A 377 -25.29 41.17 -12.80
N LYS A 378 -26.24 41.87 -13.43
CA LYS A 378 -26.10 43.27 -13.87
C LYS A 378 -25.85 44.16 -12.66
N GLU A 379 -26.68 44.07 -11.63
CA GLU A 379 -26.56 44.85 -10.39
C GLU A 379 -25.22 44.61 -9.70
N ILE A 380 -24.73 43.35 -9.62
CA ILE A 380 -23.41 43.06 -9.04
C ILE A 380 -22.28 43.69 -9.86
N LEU A 381 -22.37 43.68 -11.19
CA LEU A 381 -21.37 44.29 -12.07
C LEU A 381 -21.40 45.83 -12.05
N GLU A 382 -22.58 46.44 -11.93
CA GLU A 382 -22.75 47.89 -11.75
C GLU A 382 -22.24 48.34 -10.38
N ASN A 383 -22.53 47.58 -9.31
CA ASN A 383 -21.97 47.81 -7.97
C ASN A 383 -20.45 47.60 -7.89
N PHE A 384 -19.84 46.86 -8.83
CA PHE A 384 -18.39 46.85 -9.00
C PHE A 384 -17.85 48.08 -9.74
N GLY A 385 -18.69 49.02 -10.20
CA GLY A 385 -18.28 50.15 -11.02
C GLY A 385 -17.86 49.72 -12.43
N TYR A 386 -18.72 48.96 -13.10
CA TYR A 386 -18.61 48.66 -14.54
C TYR A 386 -19.89 49.09 -15.27
N THR A 387 -19.73 49.67 -16.47
CA THR A 387 -20.86 49.89 -17.39
C THR A 387 -21.31 48.53 -17.93
N VAL A 388 -22.58 48.19 -17.68
CA VAL A 388 -23.20 46.95 -18.13
C VAL A 388 -24.20 47.25 -19.26
N TYR A 389 -24.21 46.42 -20.29
CA TYR A 389 -25.25 46.44 -21.32
C TYR A 389 -26.00 45.12 -21.30
N TRP A 390 -27.33 45.15 -21.37
CA TRP A 390 -28.19 43.97 -21.42
C TRP A 390 -28.95 43.95 -22.74
N ASP A 391 -28.66 42.97 -23.59
CA ASP A 391 -29.39 42.71 -24.83
C ASP A 391 -30.41 41.59 -24.62
N LYS A 392 -31.67 41.97 -24.37
CA LYS A 392 -32.79 41.03 -24.27
C LYS A 392 -33.28 40.50 -25.63
N LYS A 393 -32.88 41.14 -26.75
CA LYS A 393 -33.38 40.79 -28.10
C LYS A 393 -32.60 39.62 -28.71
N ILE A 394 -31.29 39.52 -28.44
CA ILE A 394 -30.43 38.48 -28.99
C ILE A 394 -29.88 37.60 -27.87
N ASN A 395 -30.46 36.40 -27.72
CA ASN A 395 -30.04 35.34 -26.78
C ASN A 395 -30.00 35.73 -25.28
N ASN A 396 -30.55 36.88 -24.90
CA ASN A 396 -30.61 37.39 -23.52
C ASN A 396 -29.23 37.51 -22.85
N ILE A 397 -28.39 38.42 -23.38
CA ILE A 397 -26.97 38.55 -23.02
C ILE A 397 -26.72 39.80 -22.17
N VAL A 398 -26.08 39.61 -21.01
CA VAL A 398 -25.44 40.67 -20.23
C VAL A 398 -23.97 40.76 -20.63
N ARG A 399 -23.50 41.95 -21.02
CA ARG A 399 -22.11 42.19 -21.47
C ARG A 399 -21.44 43.38 -20.76
N VAL A 400 -20.15 43.25 -20.47
CA VAL A 400 -19.28 44.29 -19.89
C VAL A 400 -18.00 44.45 -20.72
N ARG A 401 -17.65 45.71 -21.02
CA ARG A 401 -16.41 46.08 -21.71
C ARG A 401 -15.39 46.61 -20.71
N ASN A 402 -14.59 45.73 -20.11
CA ASN A 402 -13.51 46.14 -19.20
C ASN A 402 -12.27 45.25 -19.35
N TYR A 403 -11.16 45.81 -19.83
CA TYR A 403 -9.96 45.03 -20.18
C TYR A 403 -9.37 44.25 -19.00
N GLN A 404 -9.44 44.78 -17.78
CA GLN A 404 -8.89 44.12 -16.58
C GLN A 404 -9.70 42.90 -16.17
N LEU A 405 -11.03 43.03 -16.17
CA LEU A 405 -11.94 41.90 -15.92
C LEU A 405 -11.86 40.87 -17.05
N PHE A 406 -11.84 41.33 -18.31
CA PHE A 406 -11.63 40.50 -19.49
C PHE A 406 -10.32 39.71 -19.42
N ASN A 407 -9.19 40.36 -19.14
CA ASN A 407 -7.87 39.71 -19.11
C ASN A 407 -7.79 38.66 -17.99
N TYR A 408 -8.33 38.94 -16.80
CA TYR A 408 -8.43 37.93 -15.75
C TYR A 408 -9.35 36.77 -16.14
N LEU A 409 -10.50 37.03 -16.77
CA LEU A 409 -11.46 35.97 -17.13
C LEU A 409 -11.05 35.17 -18.39
N LYS A 410 -10.26 35.75 -19.29
CA LYS A 410 -9.72 35.12 -20.51
C LYS A 410 -8.90 33.87 -20.20
N GLN A 411 -8.27 33.79 -19.02
CA GLN A 411 -7.51 32.61 -18.59
C GLN A 411 -8.35 31.33 -18.44
N PHE A 412 -9.67 31.46 -18.25
CA PHE A 412 -10.59 30.31 -18.11
C PHE A 412 -11.17 29.84 -19.45
N GLY A 413 -10.76 30.46 -20.56
CA GLY A 413 -11.05 30.03 -21.93
C GLY A 413 -12.55 29.86 -22.26
N LYS A 414 -12.84 28.82 -23.05
CA LYS A 414 -14.18 28.38 -23.45
C LYS A 414 -14.74 27.37 -22.43
N SER A 415 -15.97 26.91 -22.63
CA SER A 415 -16.64 25.94 -21.74
C SER A 415 -15.91 24.59 -21.58
N SER A 416 -15.00 24.23 -22.50
CA SER A 416 -14.08 23.10 -22.38
C SER A 416 -12.91 23.33 -21.42
N ASP A 417 -12.57 24.59 -21.15
CA ASP A 417 -11.29 25.01 -20.57
C ASP A 417 -11.46 25.54 -19.13
N LYS A 418 -12.71 25.87 -18.74
CA LYS A 418 -13.11 26.36 -17.42
C LYS A 418 -12.53 25.54 -16.27
N PHE A 419 -12.20 26.21 -15.16
CA PHE A 419 -11.72 25.59 -13.93
C PHE A 419 -11.96 26.50 -12.71
N ILE A 420 -11.80 25.97 -11.50
CA ILE A 420 -11.91 26.75 -10.25
C ILE A 420 -10.50 27.00 -9.71
N PRO A 421 -10.01 28.26 -9.69
CA PRO A 421 -8.63 28.55 -9.27
C PRO A 421 -8.43 28.26 -7.78
N LEU A 422 -7.20 27.90 -7.41
CA LEU A 422 -6.85 27.47 -6.05
C LEU A 422 -7.14 28.55 -5.00
N GLU A 423 -7.04 29.83 -5.36
CA GLU A 423 -7.41 30.95 -4.49
C GLU A 423 -8.86 30.83 -3.98
N ILE A 424 -9.81 30.49 -4.86
CA ILE A 424 -11.22 30.28 -4.54
C ILE A 424 -11.37 28.98 -3.75
N LYS A 425 -10.77 27.86 -4.20
CA LYS A 425 -10.82 26.57 -3.48
C LYS A 425 -10.16 26.61 -2.09
N SER A 426 -9.32 27.61 -1.80
CA SER A 426 -8.70 27.83 -0.50
C SER A 426 -9.61 28.53 0.53
N LEU A 427 -10.72 29.12 0.10
CA LEU A 427 -11.63 29.89 0.95
C LEU A 427 -12.36 29.03 1.99
N SER A 428 -12.91 29.67 3.02
CA SER A 428 -13.75 29.03 4.04
C SER A 428 -15.02 28.45 3.46
N LYS A 429 -15.56 27.40 4.11
CA LYS A 429 -16.78 26.70 3.67
C LYS A 429 -17.94 27.66 3.35
N GLU A 430 -18.22 28.63 4.22
CA GLU A 430 -19.25 29.67 4.03
C GLU A 430 -19.12 30.42 2.68
N LEU A 431 -17.89 30.75 2.27
CA LEU A 431 -17.62 31.44 1.01
C LEU A 431 -17.73 30.48 -0.19
N LEU A 432 -17.28 29.23 -0.01
CA LEU A 432 -17.43 28.17 -1.02
C LEU A 432 -18.92 27.85 -1.27
N GLU A 433 -19.78 27.90 -0.26
CA GLU A 433 -21.23 27.69 -0.39
C GLU A 433 -21.88 28.76 -1.28
N ILE A 434 -21.45 30.03 -1.17
CA ILE A 434 -21.92 31.13 -2.03
C ILE A 434 -21.50 30.89 -3.49
N PHE A 435 -20.23 30.57 -3.76
CA PHE A 435 -19.79 30.25 -5.11
C PHE A 435 -20.56 29.05 -5.69
N PHE A 436 -20.74 27.99 -4.90
CA PHE A 436 -21.34 26.75 -5.34
C PHE A 436 -22.84 26.90 -5.67
N GLU A 437 -23.64 27.53 -4.80
CA GLU A 437 -25.06 27.71 -5.09
C GLU A 437 -25.31 28.66 -6.29
N TYR A 438 -24.35 29.54 -6.64
CA TYR A 438 -24.44 30.38 -7.85
C TYR A 438 -23.96 29.67 -9.11
N TYR A 439 -22.96 28.79 -9.03
CA TYR A 439 -22.68 27.85 -10.12
C TYR A 439 -23.90 26.94 -10.40
N ILE A 440 -24.56 26.47 -9.34
CA ILE A 440 -25.79 25.66 -9.43
C ILE A 440 -27.03 26.47 -9.89
N LYS A 441 -27.03 27.81 -9.81
CA LYS A 441 -28.07 28.66 -10.42
C LYS A 441 -28.01 28.66 -11.96
N GLY A 442 -26.85 28.36 -12.56
CA GLY A 442 -26.67 28.19 -14.02
C GLY A 442 -26.73 26.72 -14.44
N ASP A 443 -25.58 26.03 -14.40
CA ASP A 443 -25.38 24.63 -14.85
C ASP A 443 -26.09 23.56 -13.97
N GLY A 444 -26.75 23.97 -12.88
CA GLY A 444 -27.27 23.06 -11.85
C GLY A 444 -28.66 22.51 -12.14
N HIS A 445 -28.80 21.19 -12.06
CA HIS A 445 -30.06 20.48 -12.17
C HIS A 445 -30.48 19.86 -10.82
N ARG A 446 -31.64 20.29 -10.29
CA ARG A 446 -32.26 19.73 -9.07
C ARG A 446 -33.38 18.76 -9.43
N TYR A 447 -33.35 17.56 -8.85
CA TYR A 447 -34.19 16.44 -9.30
C TYR A 447 -34.80 15.60 -8.16
N GLY A 448 -35.73 14.72 -8.54
CA GLY A 448 -36.54 13.90 -7.64
C GLY A 448 -37.75 14.66 -7.08
N ARG A 449 -38.77 13.93 -6.58
CA ARG A 449 -40.06 14.49 -6.12
C ARG A 449 -39.91 15.70 -5.18
N ASN A 450 -38.97 15.63 -4.24
CA ASN A 450 -38.72 16.69 -3.23
C ASN A 450 -37.60 17.67 -3.64
N LYS A 451 -37.14 17.67 -4.90
CA LYS A 451 -35.99 18.47 -5.43
C LYS A 451 -34.68 18.38 -4.62
N LYS A 452 -34.52 17.33 -3.79
CA LYS A 452 -33.33 17.09 -2.93
C LYS A 452 -32.14 16.45 -3.65
N GLY A 453 -32.34 15.90 -4.86
CA GLY A 453 -31.24 15.44 -5.71
C GLY A 453 -30.57 16.64 -6.39
N LEU A 454 -29.24 16.63 -6.48
CA LEU A 454 -28.46 17.73 -7.07
C LEU A 454 -27.37 17.19 -8.00
N SER A 455 -27.30 17.77 -9.20
CA SER A 455 -26.28 17.47 -10.20
C SER A 455 -25.91 18.71 -11.00
N ALA A 456 -24.75 18.70 -11.65
CA ALA A 456 -24.37 19.68 -12.68
C ALA A 456 -23.76 18.96 -13.88
N THR A 457 -23.74 19.61 -15.05
CA THR A 457 -23.21 19.02 -16.29
C THR A 457 -22.16 19.95 -16.89
N THR A 458 -21.00 19.42 -17.30
CA THR A 458 -19.96 20.22 -17.96
C THR A 458 -19.18 19.40 -18.99
N ILE A 459 -18.57 20.07 -19.97
CA ILE A 459 -17.60 19.45 -20.90
C ILE A 459 -16.14 19.66 -20.46
N SER A 460 -15.87 20.55 -19.49
CA SER A 460 -14.52 20.72 -18.95
C SER A 460 -14.18 19.60 -17.96
N ILE A 461 -13.13 18.84 -18.30
CA ILE A 461 -12.54 17.81 -17.43
C ILE A 461 -11.99 18.44 -16.14
N LYS A 462 -11.41 19.65 -16.22
CA LYS A 462 -10.82 20.35 -15.08
C LYS A 462 -11.90 20.89 -14.14
N LEU A 463 -12.96 21.51 -14.67
CA LEU A 463 -14.10 21.96 -13.87
C LEU A 463 -14.84 20.79 -13.21
N ARG A 464 -15.04 19.67 -13.91
CA ARG A 464 -15.60 18.43 -13.34
C ARG A 464 -14.85 17.97 -12.09
N ASP A 465 -13.52 18.03 -12.14
CA ASP A 465 -12.64 17.57 -11.07
C ASP A 465 -12.51 18.59 -9.92
N ASP A 466 -12.50 19.88 -10.25
CA ASP A 466 -12.56 20.97 -9.28
C ASP A 466 -13.91 21.01 -8.53
N LEU A 467 -15.02 20.70 -9.20
CA LEU A 467 -16.34 20.57 -8.56
C LEU A 467 -16.40 19.38 -7.59
N GLN A 468 -15.63 18.31 -7.85
CA GLN A 468 -15.51 17.16 -6.95
C GLN A 468 -14.65 17.47 -5.72
N ASP A 469 -13.55 18.20 -5.89
CA ASP A 469 -12.72 18.76 -4.81
C ASP A 469 -13.52 19.77 -3.95
N LEU A 470 -14.21 20.71 -4.59
CA LEU A 470 -15.12 21.66 -3.96
C LEU A 470 -16.22 20.95 -3.14
N ALA A 471 -16.81 19.88 -3.66
CA ALA A 471 -17.83 19.13 -2.93
C ALA A 471 -17.31 18.58 -1.59
N LEU A 472 -16.07 18.06 -1.53
CA LEU A 472 -15.46 17.62 -0.28
C LEU A 472 -15.30 18.79 0.71
N ARG A 473 -14.85 19.96 0.24
CA ARG A 473 -14.67 21.17 1.05
C ARG A 473 -15.98 21.76 1.58
N LEU A 474 -17.10 21.44 0.95
CA LEU A 474 -18.44 21.78 1.43
C LEU A 474 -18.96 20.78 2.50
N GLY A 475 -18.22 19.71 2.79
CA GLY A 475 -18.68 18.59 3.61
C GLY A 475 -19.65 17.66 2.88
N MET A 476 -19.68 17.71 1.54
CA MET A 476 -20.41 16.78 0.69
C MET A 476 -19.48 15.67 0.16
N SER A 477 -20.03 14.71 -0.58
CA SER A 477 -19.25 13.90 -1.53
C SER A 477 -19.88 13.99 -2.90
N ALA A 478 -19.06 14.06 -3.95
CA ALA A 478 -19.54 14.04 -5.33
C ALA A 478 -18.90 12.92 -6.14
N TYR A 479 -19.66 12.29 -7.01
CA TYR A 479 -19.13 11.38 -8.03
C TYR A 479 -19.63 11.81 -9.41
N TYR A 480 -18.87 11.49 -10.46
CA TYR A 480 -19.29 11.81 -11.83
C TYR A 480 -19.41 10.57 -12.71
N LYS A 481 -20.05 10.75 -13.86
CA LYS A 481 -20.11 9.79 -14.97
C LYS A 481 -20.06 10.54 -16.30
N LEU A 482 -19.76 9.82 -17.39
CA LEU A 482 -20.09 10.29 -18.73
C LEU A 482 -21.63 10.39 -18.88
N GLY A 483 -22.13 11.53 -19.34
CA GLY A 483 -23.53 11.78 -19.65
C GLY A 483 -23.82 11.60 -21.14
N TYR A 484 -23.09 12.34 -21.98
CA TYR A 484 -23.18 12.24 -23.44
C TYR A 484 -21.77 12.14 -24.03
N LYS A 485 -21.61 11.34 -25.09
CA LYS A 485 -20.33 11.18 -25.79
C LYS A 485 -20.22 12.22 -26.91
N LYS A 486 -19.00 12.63 -27.25
CA LYS A 486 -18.71 13.39 -28.47
C LYS A 486 -19.33 12.68 -29.68
N GLY A 487 -20.01 13.44 -30.54
CA GLY A 487 -20.72 12.93 -31.72
C GLY A 487 -22.18 12.50 -31.49
N THR A 488 -22.67 12.41 -30.24
CA THR A 488 -24.10 12.15 -29.94
C THR A 488 -24.98 13.27 -30.52
N PRO A 489 -26.03 12.98 -31.32
CA PRO A 489 -26.95 13.99 -31.85
C PRO A 489 -27.72 14.76 -30.77
N ILE A 490 -27.90 16.07 -30.98
CA ILE A 490 -28.63 16.97 -30.06
C ILE A 490 -30.11 17.00 -30.47
N LEU A 491 -30.85 15.98 -30.03
CA LEU A 491 -32.26 15.79 -30.37
C LEU A 491 -33.23 16.68 -29.57
N SER A 492 -32.76 17.38 -28.54
CA SER A 492 -33.57 18.14 -27.57
C SER A 492 -34.06 19.51 -28.07
N LEU A 493 -33.67 19.93 -29.28
CA LEU A 493 -34.11 21.19 -29.90
C LEU A 493 -34.48 20.92 -31.36
N PRO A 494 -35.70 21.27 -31.83
CA PRO A 494 -36.12 20.99 -33.21
C PRO A 494 -35.17 21.56 -34.27
N LYS A 495 -34.67 22.78 -34.06
CA LYS A 495 -33.69 23.43 -34.95
C LYS A 495 -32.33 22.72 -34.96
N ALA A 496 -31.91 22.13 -33.84
CA ALA A 496 -30.67 21.33 -33.76
C ALA A 496 -30.81 19.96 -34.42
N LYS A 497 -32.00 19.32 -34.29
CA LYS A 497 -32.36 18.08 -35.01
C LYS A 497 -32.34 18.31 -36.53
N ALA A 498 -32.92 19.42 -37.01
CA ALA A 498 -32.93 19.79 -38.42
C ALA A 498 -31.53 20.11 -38.97
N MET A 499 -30.68 20.80 -38.19
CA MET A 499 -29.30 21.12 -38.58
C MET A 499 -28.28 20.01 -38.28
N GLY A 500 -28.73 18.82 -37.86
CA GLY A 500 -27.86 17.66 -37.61
C GLY A 500 -26.81 17.85 -36.50
N TYR A 501 -27.01 18.80 -35.58
CA TYR A 501 -26.02 19.14 -34.56
C TYR A 501 -25.69 17.98 -33.63
N ARG A 502 -24.42 17.87 -33.24
CA ARG A 502 -23.84 16.80 -32.42
C ARG A 502 -22.99 17.38 -31.30
N GLN A 503 -22.85 16.64 -30.20
CA GLN A 503 -21.98 17.00 -29.09
C GLN A 503 -20.52 17.18 -29.56
N SER A 504 -19.95 18.35 -29.30
CA SER A 504 -18.58 18.72 -29.70
C SER A 504 -17.49 18.04 -28.84
N ALA A 505 -17.83 17.66 -27.62
CA ALA A 505 -16.95 17.03 -26.63
C ALA A 505 -17.73 16.00 -25.78
N ASP A 506 -16.99 15.21 -24.99
CA ASP A 506 -17.58 14.35 -23.96
C ASP A 506 -18.13 15.21 -22.81
N SER A 507 -19.38 14.96 -22.42
CA SER A 507 -20.11 15.71 -21.41
C SER A 507 -20.24 14.89 -20.13
N TRP A 508 -19.85 15.48 -19.00
CA TRP A 508 -19.76 14.83 -17.69
C TRP A 508 -20.87 15.32 -16.76
N ILE A 509 -21.57 14.39 -16.11
CA ILE A 509 -22.59 14.70 -15.10
C ILE A 509 -21.99 14.42 -13.72
N ILE A 510 -21.89 15.45 -12.89
CA ILE A 510 -21.46 15.38 -11.49
C ILE A 510 -22.71 15.28 -10.61
N TYR A 511 -22.75 14.34 -9.68
CA TYR A 511 -23.82 14.17 -8.70
C TYR A 511 -23.32 14.55 -7.30
N PHE A 512 -23.96 15.55 -6.67
CA PHE A 512 -23.57 16.09 -5.37
C PHE A 512 -24.43 15.49 -4.27
N ILE A 513 -23.81 14.80 -3.30
CA ILE A 513 -24.52 14.06 -2.27
C ILE A 513 -24.30 14.70 -0.89
N ARG A 514 -25.41 15.18 -0.30
CA ARG A 514 -25.44 15.88 0.99
C ARG A 514 -25.45 14.93 2.22
N LYS A 515 -25.71 13.62 2.03
CA LYS A 515 -25.65 12.60 3.10
C LYS A 515 -24.54 11.59 2.81
N ASN A 516 -23.50 11.59 3.63
CA ASN A 516 -22.21 10.98 3.30
C ASN A 516 -21.90 9.65 3.98
N LEU A 517 -22.78 9.18 4.86
CA LEU A 517 -22.82 7.79 5.28
C LEU A 517 -23.27 6.92 4.10
N HIS A 518 -22.33 6.28 3.41
CA HIS A 518 -22.64 5.26 2.39
C HIS A 518 -22.55 3.87 3.02
N THR A 519 -23.71 3.36 3.42
CA THR A 519 -23.89 2.01 3.97
C THR A 519 -23.85 0.96 2.86
N ILE A 520 -23.08 -0.10 3.09
CA ILE A 520 -22.97 -1.27 2.24
C ILE A 520 -23.31 -2.49 3.09
N LEU A 521 -24.34 -3.23 2.65
CA LEU A 521 -24.83 -4.46 3.27
C LEU A 521 -24.85 -5.55 2.18
N PRO A 522 -24.66 -6.84 2.49
CA PRO A 522 -24.79 -7.93 1.52
C PRO A 522 -26.14 -7.92 0.78
N SER A 523 -27.22 -7.58 1.49
CA SER A 523 -28.56 -7.41 0.93
C SER A 523 -28.65 -6.25 -0.07
N ILE A 524 -27.95 -5.13 0.17
CA ILE A 524 -27.86 -3.99 -0.76
C ILE A 524 -27.05 -4.38 -2.01
N ILE A 525 -25.97 -5.15 -1.85
CA ILE A 525 -25.14 -5.63 -2.95
C ILE A 525 -25.97 -6.51 -3.89
N LYS A 526 -26.67 -7.52 -3.35
CA LYS A 526 -27.60 -8.39 -4.10
C LYS A 526 -28.73 -7.58 -4.75
N LYS A 527 -29.41 -6.70 -4.00
CA LYS A 527 -30.55 -5.89 -4.48
C LYS A 527 -30.23 -4.98 -5.66
N TYR A 528 -29.04 -4.37 -5.69
CA TYR A 528 -28.66 -3.40 -6.73
C TYR A 528 -27.62 -3.94 -7.74
N LYS A 529 -27.33 -5.24 -7.72
CA LYS A 529 -26.31 -5.90 -8.56
C LYS A 529 -24.95 -5.16 -8.50
N TYR A 530 -24.53 -4.77 -7.30
CA TYR A 530 -23.20 -4.20 -7.07
C TYR A 530 -22.14 -5.29 -7.03
N THR A 531 -20.87 -4.91 -7.19
CA THR A 531 -19.73 -5.82 -7.03
C THR A 531 -19.14 -5.67 -5.64
N GLU A 532 -19.09 -6.74 -4.87
CA GLU A 532 -18.09 -6.96 -3.82
C GLU A 532 -17.48 -8.34 -4.09
N SER A 533 -16.24 -8.38 -4.57
CA SER A 533 -15.57 -9.62 -4.95
C SER A 533 -14.05 -9.48 -4.85
N TRP A 534 -13.36 -10.60 -4.75
CA TRP A 534 -11.93 -10.66 -5.05
C TRP A 534 -11.77 -10.70 -6.56
N VAL A 535 -10.97 -9.81 -7.14
CA VAL A 535 -10.68 -9.85 -8.57
C VAL A 535 -9.19 -9.94 -8.86
N ASP A 536 -8.96 -10.62 -9.95
CA ASP A 536 -7.70 -10.93 -10.58
C ASP A 536 -7.10 -9.68 -11.25
N PHE A 537 -6.44 -8.83 -10.47
CA PHE A 537 -5.66 -7.70 -10.99
C PHE A 537 -4.42 -8.21 -11.74
N ASN A 538 -3.77 -7.35 -12.54
CA ASN A 538 -2.37 -7.47 -12.98
C ASN A 538 -1.85 -6.07 -13.32
N ASN A 539 -1.09 -5.46 -12.42
CA ASN A 539 -0.20 -4.36 -12.77
C ASN A 539 0.73 -3.96 -11.61
N LYS A 540 1.40 -2.82 -11.76
CA LYS A 540 1.95 -2.11 -10.60
C LYS A 540 0.84 -1.64 -9.65
N VAL A 541 1.14 -1.76 -8.36
CA VAL A 541 0.44 -1.13 -7.25
C VAL A 541 1.26 0.03 -6.68
N TYR A 542 0.56 0.90 -5.97
CA TYR A 542 1.07 2.18 -5.48
C TYR A 542 0.58 2.42 -4.05
N CYS A 543 1.24 3.31 -3.32
CA CYS A 543 0.70 3.90 -2.09
C CYS A 543 1.49 5.17 -1.75
N VAL A 544 1.07 5.90 -0.71
CA VAL A 544 1.87 6.95 -0.08
C VAL A 544 1.85 6.77 1.43
N THR A 545 3.01 6.88 2.08
CA THR A 545 3.07 7.04 3.54
C THR A 545 2.81 8.51 3.85
N ILE A 546 1.93 8.77 4.82
CA ILE A 546 1.54 10.12 5.28
C ILE A 546 1.32 10.14 6.80
N PRO A 547 1.54 11.26 7.50
CA PRO A 547 1.38 11.35 8.95
C PRO A 547 -0.04 11.04 9.48
N ASN A 548 -1.10 11.42 8.75
CA ASN A 548 -2.49 11.15 9.17
C ASN A 548 -3.01 9.77 8.74
N HIS A 549 -2.22 8.98 7.99
CA HIS A 549 -2.53 7.66 7.41
C HIS A 549 -3.73 7.54 6.45
N VAL A 550 -4.75 8.38 6.59
CA VAL A 550 -5.95 8.42 5.76
C VAL A 550 -5.79 9.40 4.60
N VAL A 551 -5.94 8.92 3.36
CA VAL A 551 -5.88 9.67 2.10
C VAL A 551 -7.24 9.76 1.41
N TYR A 552 -7.51 10.86 0.68
CA TYR A 552 -8.68 10.96 -0.20
C TYR A 552 -8.34 10.47 -1.61
N ILE A 553 -8.81 9.28 -1.94
CA ILE A 553 -8.60 8.66 -3.25
C ILE A 553 -9.90 8.64 -4.05
N ARG A 554 -9.81 8.50 -5.37
CA ARG A 554 -10.94 8.19 -6.25
C ARG A 554 -10.57 7.14 -7.26
N ARG A 555 -11.58 6.45 -7.77
CA ARG A 555 -11.43 5.51 -8.87
C ARG A 555 -12.63 5.59 -9.80
N ASN A 556 -12.40 5.66 -11.11
CA ASN A 556 -13.45 5.88 -12.12
C ASN A 556 -14.38 7.07 -11.78
N GLY A 557 -13.85 8.14 -11.17
CA GLY A 557 -14.63 9.33 -10.77
C GLY A 557 -15.45 9.20 -9.48
N ILE A 558 -15.27 8.12 -8.71
CA ILE A 558 -15.97 7.87 -7.44
C ILE A 558 -14.95 7.96 -6.28
N PRO A 559 -15.03 8.98 -5.39
CA PRO A 559 -14.04 9.23 -4.34
C PRO A 559 -14.40 8.59 -2.99
N VAL A 560 -13.43 8.29 -2.14
CA VAL A 560 -13.59 7.76 -0.77
C VAL A 560 -12.33 8.00 0.08
N TRP A 561 -12.49 8.05 1.41
CA TRP A 561 -11.35 8.00 2.34
C TRP A 561 -10.84 6.56 2.50
N CYS A 562 -9.51 6.37 2.51
CA CYS A 562 -8.86 5.07 2.56
C CYS A 562 -7.49 5.20 3.25
N GLY A 563 -6.94 4.13 3.85
CA GLY A 563 -5.69 4.17 4.61
C GLY A 563 -4.43 3.89 3.76
N ASN A 564 -3.24 4.06 4.31
CA ASN A 564 -2.01 3.59 3.66
C ASN A 564 -1.67 2.12 4.01
N SER A 565 -0.62 1.61 3.35
CA SER A 565 -0.30 0.18 3.23
C SER A 565 1.19 -0.03 3.48
N ASP A 566 1.55 -1.11 4.15
CA ASP A 566 2.89 -1.30 4.70
C ASP A 566 3.07 -2.73 5.23
N PRO A 567 4.30 -3.16 5.58
CA PRO A 567 4.58 -4.36 7.09
C PRO A 567 3.75 -4.03 8.34
N ALA A 568 2.51 -3.55 8.14
CA ALA A 568 1.90 -2.48 8.94
C ALA A 568 1.83 -2.78 10.44
N MET A 569 1.70 -4.05 10.81
CA MET A 569 1.83 -4.54 12.18
C MET A 569 3.08 -3.99 12.91
N ASN A 570 4.25 -4.01 12.28
CA ASN A 570 5.51 -3.51 12.86
C ASN A 570 5.54 -1.98 12.95
N ARG A 571 4.91 -1.31 11.98
CA ARG A 571 4.84 0.15 11.93
C ARG A 571 3.93 0.72 13.03
N ARG A 572 3.15 -0.11 13.74
CA ARG A 572 2.29 0.30 14.86
C ARG A 572 3.02 0.47 16.19
N LEU A 573 4.29 0.06 16.27
CA LEU A 573 5.16 0.26 17.44
C LEU A 573 6.25 1.28 17.08
N SER A 574 6.35 2.38 17.83
CA SER A 574 7.33 3.46 17.60
C SER A 574 8.76 3.07 17.94
N LYS A 575 8.93 2.16 18.91
CA LYS A 575 10.25 1.59 19.28
C LYS A 575 10.98 0.91 18.12
N LEU A 576 10.27 0.53 17.04
CA LEU A 576 10.87 -0.08 15.85
C LEU A 576 11.37 0.93 14.81
N ASP A 577 11.09 2.23 14.90
CA ASP A 577 11.41 3.23 13.86
C ASP A 577 12.91 3.33 13.47
N ASN A 578 13.82 2.86 14.32
CA ASN A 578 15.27 2.88 14.10
C ASN A 578 15.87 1.47 13.97
N ILE A 579 15.04 0.43 13.90
CA ILE A 579 15.43 -0.99 13.86
C ILE A 579 15.32 -1.51 12.43
N ALA A 580 16.40 -2.05 11.87
CA ALA A 580 16.38 -2.61 10.53
C ALA A 580 15.49 -3.86 10.47
N LEU A 581 14.60 -3.92 9.47
CA LEU A 581 13.73 -5.07 9.29
C LEU A 581 14.34 -5.99 8.23
N ILE A 582 14.71 -7.20 8.65
CA ILE A 582 15.23 -8.28 7.80
C ILE A 582 14.15 -9.33 7.55
N SER A 583 14.45 -10.34 6.72
CA SER A 583 13.62 -11.54 6.58
C SER A 583 14.48 -12.75 6.22
N ASN A 584 14.25 -13.90 6.86
CA ASN A 584 15.07 -15.11 6.72
C ASN A 584 14.18 -16.36 6.82
N SER A 585 14.63 -17.46 6.25
CA SER A 585 13.73 -18.58 5.99
C SER A 585 13.34 -19.44 7.20
N ASP A 586 14.04 -19.45 8.34
CA ASP A 586 13.88 -20.50 9.38
C ASP A 586 13.85 -21.91 8.74
N SER A 587 14.79 -22.16 7.84
CA SER A 587 14.73 -23.38 7.04
C SER A 587 15.17 -24.60 7.83
N HIS A 588 14.17 -25.41 8.21
CA HIS A 588 14.32 -26.77 8.72
C HIS A 588 14.42 -27.82 7.56
N SER A 589 14.49 -27.41 6.28
CA SER A 589 14.64 -28.33 5.14
C SER A 589 15.06 -27.62 3.84
N LEU A 590 15.94 -28.25 3.04
CA LEU A 590 16.53 -27.69 1.82
C LEU A 590 15.53 -26.97 0.88
N ARG A 591 14.30 -27.48 0.78
CA ARG A 591 13.24 -26.90 -0.07
C ARG A 591 12.71 -25.53 0.41
N LYS A 592 12.78 -25.26 1.71
CA LYS A 592 12.28 -24.03 2.35
C LYS A 592 13.37 -22.95 2.49
N ILE A 593 14.64 -23.25 2.16
CA ILE A 593 15.72 -22.25 2.04
C ILE A 593 15.26 -21.16 1.07
N GLY A 594 15.48 -19.88 1.43
CA GLY A 594 15.10 -18.75 0.60
C GLY A 594 13.60 -18.55 0.37
N ARG A 595 12.71 -19.19 1.17
CA ARG A 595 11.27 -18.79 1.20
C ARG A 595 11.12 -17.35 1.68
N GLU A 596 12.05 -16.92 2.54
CA GLU A 596 12.28 -15.54 2.95
C GLU A 596 13.79 -15.27 2.86
N ALA A 597 14.16 -14.02 2.53
CA ALA A 597 15.55 -13.64 2.31
C ALA A 597 15.74 -12.10 2.27
N ASN A 598 16.99 -11.67 2.19
CA ASN A 598 17.41 -10.27 2.14
C ASN A 598 18.16 -9.99 0.83
N ILE A 599 17.86 -8.88 0.14
CA ILE A 599 18.57 -8.43 -1.06
C ILE A 599 19.47 -7.24 -0.70
N PHE A 600 20.78 -7.42 -0.87
CA PHE A 600 21.79 -6.41 -0.59
C PHE A 600 22.42 -5.85 -1.87
N ASN A 601 22.98 -4.64 -1.79
CA ASN A 601 23.93 -4.09 -2.73
C ASN A 601 25.14 -3.49 -1.98
N THR A 602 26.11 -4.34 -1.69
CA THR A 602 27.27 -4.02 -0.85
C THR A 602 28.50 -4.84 -1.29
N GLU A 603 29.61 -4.75 -0.60
CA GLU A 603 30.75 -5.67 -0.79
C GLU A 603 30.40 -7.07 -0.24
N LEU A 604 31.05 -8.12 -0.76
CA LEU A 604 30.82 -9.49 -0.28
C LEU A 604 31.72 -9.75 0.94
N SER A 605 31.33 -9.22 2.10
CA SER A 605 32.03 -9.40 3.38
C SER A 605 31.04 -9.37 4.54
N TYR A 606 31.43 -9.91 5.71
CA TYR A 606 30.64 -9.83 6.94
C TYR A 606 30.31 -8.37 7.28
N ASN A 607 31.34 -7.53 7.40
CA ASN A 607 31.17 -6.11 7.72
C ASN A 607 30.41 -5.33 6.63
N GLY A 608 30.52 -5.73 5.36
CA GLY A 608 29.74 -5.19 4.25
C GLY A 608 28.24 -5.44 4.36
N ILE A 609 27.85 -6.60 4.92
CA ILE A 609 26.46 -6.94 5.25
C ILE A 609 26.02 -6.20 6.51
N ILE A 610 26.77 -6.34 7.61
CA ILE A 610 26.38 -5.80 8.92
C ILE A 610 26.20 -4.28 8.89
N ASN A 611 27.13 -3.54 8.27
CA ASN A 611 27.02 -2.08 8.16
C ASN A 611 25.82 -1.63 7.30
N VAL A 612 25.34 -2.47 6.37
CA VAL A 612 24.18 -2.16 5.53
C VAL A 612 22.86 -2.48 6.22
N ILE A 613 22.80 -3.55 7.02
CA ILE A 613 21.67 -3.78 7.93
C ILE A 613 21.59 -2.62 8.93
N LYS A 614 22.67 -2.36 9.67
CA LYS A 614 22.76 -1.33 10.73
C LYS A 614 22.47 0.10 10.26
N SER A 615 22.69 0.43 8.98
CA SER A 615 22.41 1.77 8.43
C SER A 615 21.04 1.91 7.77
N GLY A 616 20.28 0.82 7.56
CA GLY A 616 18.91 0.85 7.00
C GLY A 616 18.75 1.52 5.62
N GLY A 617 19.87 1.81 4.93
CA GLY A 617 19.92 2.69 3.76
C GLY A 617 19.68 1.98 2.43
N PRO A 618 19.78 2.70 1.28
CA PRO A 618 19.46 2.16 -0.05
C PRO A 618 20.41 1.04 -0.55
N ARG A 619 21.42 0.67 0.24
CA ARG A 619 22.23 -0.55 0.02
C ARG A 619 21.54 -1.82 0.53
N PHE A 620 20.57 -1.70 1.44
CA PHE A 620 19.61 -2.76 1.75
C PHE A 620 18.44 -2.58 0.79
N VAL A 621 18.40 -3.40 -0.26
CA VAL A 621 17.61 -3.14 -1.48
C VAL A 621 16.14 -3.51 -1.28
N SER A 622 15.89 -4.69 -0.74
CA SER A 622 14.59 -5.15 -0.27
C SER A 622 14.72 -6.48 0.49
N THR A 623 13.74 -6.86 1.28
CA THR A 623 13.53 -8.24 1.73
C THR A 623 12.68 -9.05 0.73
N ILE A 624 12.57 -10.35 0.98
CA ILE A 624 11.69 -11.33 0.34
C ILE A 624 10.94 -12.03 1.47
N GLU A 625 9.62 -12.13 1.36
CA GLU A 625 8.70 -12.67 2.38
C GLU A 625 7.91 -13.86 1.84
N PHE A 626 7.38 -14.72 2.71
CA PHE A 626 6.15 -15.46 2.41
C PHE A 626 4.92 -14.57 2.72
N PHE A 627 3.68 -15.04 2.53
CA PHE A 627 2.52 -14.26 2.94
C PHE A 627 2.26 -14.44 4.44
N PRO A 628 2.32 -13.40 5.30
CA PRO A 628 2.20 -13.56 6.75
C PRO A 628 0.94 -14.31 7.21
N GLU A 629 -0.12 -14.28 6.40
CA GLU A 629 -1.36 -15.04 6.56
C GLU A 629 -1.15 -16.57 6.57
N GLU A 630 -0.10 -17.12 5.94
CA GLU A 630 0.26 -18.55 6.00
C GLU A 630 0.78 -18.97 7.38
N GLY A 631 1.21 -18.02 8.22
CA GLY A 631 1.82 -18.31 9.52
C GLY A 631 0.87 -19.03 10.48
N LYS A 632 1.36 -20.08 11.15
CA LYS A 632 0.59 -20.98 12.07
C LYS A 632 -0.24 -20.30 13.16
N TYR A 633 0.06 -19.04 13.45
CA TYR A 633 -0.54 -18.25 14.52
C TYR A 633 -0.83 -16.81 14.05
N HIS A 634 -1.14 -16.61 12.77
CA HIS A 634 -1.43 -15.28 12.22
C HIS A 634 -2.64 -14.63 12.91
N TYR A 635 -3.74 -15.38 12.98
CA TYR A 635 -4.97 -15.01 13.69
C TYR A 635 -5.12 -15.80 15.01
N ASP A 636 -6.00 -15.31 15.88
CA ASP A 636 -6.39 -16.01 17.10
C ASP A 636 -7.23 -17.24 16.76
N GLY A 637 -7.21 -18.26 17.61
CA GLY A 637 -8.09 -19.39 17.37
C GLY A 637 -8.09 -20.51 18.40
N HIS A 638 -8.85 -21.55 18.06
CA HIS A 638 -8.88 -22.82 18.77
C HIS A 638 -9.11 -23.95 17.75
N ARG A 639 -8.05 -24.70 17.48
CA ARG A 639 -7.93 -25.72 16.43
C ARG A 639 -8.95 -26.84 16.59
N ALA A 640 -9.06 -27.39 17.80
CA ALA A 640 -10.04 -28.44 18.13
C ALA A 640 -11.51 -28.01 17.92
N CYS A 641 -11.76 -26.71 17.72
CA CYS A 641 -13.06 -26.16 17.42
C CYS A 641 -13.21 -25.64 15.97
N GLU A 642 -12.15 -25.66 15.15
CA GLU A 642 -12.07 -25.03 13.82
C GLU A 642 -12.37 -23.51 13.86
N ILE A 643 -12.02 -22.85 14.97
CA ILE A 643 -12.31 -21.44 15.20
C ILE A 643 -11.07 -20.60 14.86
N CYS A 644 -11.18 -19.78 13.82
CA CYS A 644 -10.20 -18.77 13.42
C CYS A 644 -10.84 -17.36 13.48
N LEU A 645 -10.19 -16.43 14.21
CA LEU A 645 -10.76 -15.14 14.62
C LEU A 645 -9.74 -14.00 14.47
N SER A 646 -10.16 -12.88 13.88
CA SER A 646 -9.36 -11.65 13.90
C SER A 646 -9.47 -10.96 15.28
N PRO A 647 -8.47 -10.15 15.70
CA PRO A 647 -8.36 -9.61 17.06
C PRO A 647 -9.61 -8.88 17.56
N GLU A 648 -10.29 -8.15 16.68
CA GLU A 648 -11.53 -7.42 16.97
C GLU A 648 -12.71 -8.33 17.36
N LYS A 649 -12.69 -9.62 16.97
CA LYS A 649 -13.65 -10.62 17.44
C LYS A 649 -13.21 -11.16 18.81
N THR A 650 -11.96 -11.57 18.92
CA THR A 650 -11.34 -12.19 20.10
C THR A 650 -11.48 -11.32 21.34
N LYS A 651 -11.12 -10.02 21.23
CA LYS A 651 -11.27 -9.04 22.32
C LYS A 651 -12.73 -8.88 22.79
N LYS A 652 -13.72 -8.98 21.88
CA LYS A 652 -15.16 -8.93 22.24
C LYS A 652 -15.66 -10.20 22.92
N LEU A 653 -15.06 -11.34 22.61
CA LEU A 653 -15.29 -12.61 23.28
C LEU A 653 -14.42 -12.78 24.55
N LYS A 654 -13.74 -11.72 25.01
CA LYS A 654 -12.81 -11.76 26.17
C LYS A 654 -11.77 -12.89 26.06
N ASN A 655 -11.28 -13.14 24.84
CA ASN A 655 -10.32 -14.20 24.51
C ASN A 655 -10.85 -15.63 24.75
N ILE A 656 -12.17 -15.84 24.75
CA ILE A 656 -12.84 -17.14 24.93
C ILE A 656 -13.38 -17.69 23.60
N CYS A 657 -13.24 -18.99 23.40
CA CYS A 657 -13.73 -19.74 22.25
C CYS A 657 -15.27 -19.84 22.29
N PRO A 658 -15.99 -19.37 21.25
CA PRO A 658 -17.45 -19.34 21.25
C PRO A 658 -18.11 -20.72 21.05
N LYS A 659 -17.32 -21.79 20.81
CA LYS A 659 -17.81 -23.16 20.59
C LYS A 659 -17.74 -24.04 21.85
N CYS A 660 -16.79 -23.78 22.76
CA CYS A 660 -16.52 -24.63 23.92
C CYS A 660 -16.29 -23.90 25.26
N GLY A 661 -16.13 -22.57 25.28
CA GLY A 661 -15.86 -21.81 26.52
C GLY A 661 -14.39 -21.79 26.97
N GLU A 662 -13.51 -22.54 26.33
CA GLU A 662 -12.06 -22.51 26.60
C GLU A 662 -11.38 -21.23 26.10
N LYS A 663 -10.15 -20.96 26.57
CA LYS A 663 -9.35 -19.82 26.08
C LYS A 663 -8.90 -20.03 24.64
N LEU A 664 -8.86 -18.94 23.86
CA LEU A 664 -8.28 -18.89 22.52
C LEU A 664 -6.75 -18.75 22.60
N THR A 665 -6.04 -19.43 21.71
CA THR A 665 -4.64 -19.12 21.39
C THR A 665 -4.56 -17.74 20.76
N ILE A 666 -3.72 -16.86 21.30
CA ILE A 666 -3.61 -15.46 20.89
C ILE A 666 -2.55 -15.31 19.79
N GLY A 667 -3.00 -14.89 18.61
CA GLY A 667 -2.18 -14.80 17.40
C GLY A 667 -1.35 -13.53 17.29
N VAL A 668 -0.39 -13.55 16.36
CA VAL A 668 0.49 -12.45 15.94
C VAL A 668 -0.28 -11.14 15.82
N MET A 669 -1.37 -11.15 15.05
CA MET A 669 -2.11 -9.92 14.75
C MET A 669 -2.79 -9.31 15.97
N ASN A 670 -3.03 -10.05 17.06
CA ASN A 670 -3.66 -9.56 18.29
C ASN A 670 -2.64 -8.97 19.27
N ARG A 671 -1.44 -9.56 19.34
CA ARG A 671 -0.32 -9.03 20.12
C ARG A 671 0.26 -7.74 19.53
N VAL A 672 0.33 -7.67 18.21
CA VAL A 672 0.52 -6.41 17.46
C VAL A 672 -0.51 -5.36 17.88
N ASP A 673 -1.76 -5.79 18.05
CA ASP A 673 -2.91 -4.95 18.40
C ASP A 673 -2.94 -4.54 19.88
N GLU A 674 -1.98 -5.03 20.68
CA GLU A 674 -1.77 -4.73 22.09
C GLU A 674 -0.59 -3.77 22.29
N LEU A 675 0.56 -4.03 21.63
CA LEU A 675 1.75 -3.16 21.68
C LEU A 675 1.67 -1.93 20.76
N ALA A 676 0.56 -1.73 20.04
CA ALA A 676 0.39 -0.63 19.10
C ALA A 676 0.27 0.74 19.79
N ASP A 677 1.36 1.53 19.81
CA ASP A 677 1.36 2.93 20.26
C ASP A 677 0.81 3.93 19.21
N ARG A 678 0.70 3.50 17.95
CA ARG A 678 0.21 4.32 16.81
C ARG A 678 -0.51 3.47 15.75
N GLU A 679 -1.17 4.14 14.81
CA GLU A 679 -1.84 3.46 13.69
C GLU A 679 -0.85 2.99 12.61
N ILE A 680 0.10 3.83 12.14
CA ILE A 680 1.24 3.47 11.27
C ILE A 680 2.46 4.39 11.61
N GLY A 681 3.66 4.06 11.12
CA GLY A 681 4.96 4.65 11.50
C GLY A 681 5.79 5.23 10.35
N LYS A 682 7.11 5.40 10.57
CA LYS A 682 8.07 5.87 9.55
C LYS A 682 8.33 4.84 8.45
N ASP A 683 9.21 5.17 7.51
CA ASP A 683 9.48 4.45 6.28
C ASP A 683 10.78 3.63 6.32
N PHE A 684 10.69 2.36 5.90
CA PHE A 684 11.76 1.36 6.01
C PHE A 684 12.15 0.77 4.64
N VAL A 685 13.04 -0.24 4.65
CA VAL A 685 13.44 -1.09 3.53
C VAL A 685 12.21 -1.65 2.76
N PRO A 686 12.24 -1.75 1.41
CA PRO A 686 11.19 -2.42 0.62
C PRO A 686 11.17 -3.95 0.81
N TYR A 687 10.20 -4.65 0.23
CA TYR A 687 10.01 -6.10 0.40
C TYR A 687 9.29 -6.70 -0.82
N ARG A 688 9.17 -8.03 -0.91
CA ARG A 688 8.39 -8.76 -1.94
C ARG A 688 7.85 -10.09 -1.40
N ASN A 689 6.55 -10.35 -1.50
CA ASN A 689 6.00 -11.68 -1.18
C ASN A 689 6.22 -12.64 -2.36
N LEU A 690 6.71 -13.85 -2.08
CA LEU A 690 6.84 -14.97 -3.02
C LEU A 690 6.25 -16.25 -2.42
N ILE A 691 6.14 -17.30 -3.24
CA ILE A 691 5.85 -18.68 -2.82
C ILE A 691 6.92 -19.57 -3.48
N PRO A 692 7.52 -20.54 -2.77
CA PRO A 692 8.57 -21.38 -3.34
C PRO A 692 8.14 -22.16 -4.59
N LEU A 693 9.01 -22.25 -5.58
CA LEU A 693 8.69 -22.80 -6.91
C LEU A 693 8.19 -24.26 -6.85
N GLY A 694 8.70 -25.07 -5.91
CA GLY A 694 8.18 -26.43 -5.68
C GLY A 694 6.68 -26.46 -5.36
N GLU A 695 6.20 -25.51 -4.56
CA GLU A 695 4.79 -25.37 -4.15
C GLU A 695 3.93 -24.82 -5.30
N ILE A 696 4.48 -23.92 -6.11
CA ILE A 696 3.85 -23.45 -7.35
C ILE A 696 3.58 -24.61 -8.30
N ILE A 697 4.57 -25.49 -8.49
CA ILE A 697 4.47 -26.65 -9.37
C ILE A 697 3.53 -27.72 -8.78
N ALA A 698 3.53 -27.88 -7.45
CA ALA A 698 2.62 -28.77 -6.73
C ALA A 698 1.15 -28.41 -6.98
N GLU A 699 0.79 -27.13 -6.81
CA GLU A 699 -0.55 -26.62 -7.11
C GLU A 699 -0.86 -26.76 -8.62
N ALA A 700 0.06 -26.33 -9.51
CA ALA A 700 -0.13 -26.43 -10.96
C ALA A 700 -0.52 -27.83 -11.47
N PHE A 701 -0.10 -28.88 -10.75
CA PHE A 701 -0.35 -30.28 -11.08
C PHE A 701 -1.39 -30.98 -10.20
N ASP A 702 -1.95 -30.33 -9.17
CA ASP A 702 -2.92 -30.89 -8.22
C ASP A 702 -2.36 -32.05 -7.35
N VAL A 703 -1.08 -31.93 -6.96
CA VAL A 703 -0.34 -33.00 -6.28
C VAL A 703 0.46 -32.48 -5.08
N GLY A 704 0.86 -33.39 -4.20
CA GLY A 704 1.81 -33.07 -3.14
C GLY A 704 3.18 -32.64 -3.69
N GLU A 705 3.79 -31.66 -3.03
CA GLU A 705 5.10 -31.08 -3.37
C GLU A 705 6.22 -32.13 -3.51
N ASN A 706 6.10 -33.26 -2.78
CA ASN A 706 7.09 -34.34 -2.76
C ASN A 706 6.98 -35.34 -3.93
N THR A 707 6.06 -35.15 -4.88
CA THR A 707 5.91 -36.08 -6.02
C THR A 707 7.06 -36.01 -7.04
N LYS A 708 7.30 -37.14 -7.73
CA LYS A 708 8.29 -37.24 -8.82
C LYS A 708 8.03 -36.24 -9.95
N GLN A 709 6.76 -35.91 -10.22
CA GLN A 709 6.36 -34.95 -11.24
C GLN A 709 6.80 -33.52 -10.89
N VAL A 710 6.56 -33.08 -9.64
CA VAL A 710 7.02 -31.77 -9.15
C VAL A 710 8.54 -31.68 -9.22
N LYS A 711 9.25 -32.73 -8.76
CA LYS A 711 10.72 -32.78 -8.83
C LYS A 711 11.24 -32.66 -10.28
N LYS A 712 10.69 -33.44 -11.22
CA LYS A 712 11.14 -33.42 -12.64
C LYS A 712 10.97 -32.05 -13.30
N GLU A 713 9.83 -31.38 -13.11
CA GLU A 713 9.60 -30.06 -13.71
C GLU A 713 10.41 -28.97 -13.00
N TYR A 714 10.62 -29.07 -11.68
CA TYR A 714 11.53 -28.17 -10.96
C TYR A 714 12.96 -28.25 -11.51
N GLU A 715 13.55 -29.46 -11.58
CA GLU A 715 14.91 -29.67 -12.08
C GLU A 715 15.12 -29.13 -13.50
N LYS A 716 14.13 -29.36 -14.38
CA LYS A 716 14.10 -28.85 -15.76
C LYS A 716 14.18 -27.32 -15.78
N LEU A 717 13.39 -26.62 -14.96
CA LEU A 717 13.38 -25.17 -14.93
C LEU A 717 14.68 -24.59 -14.35
N ILE A 718 15.23 -25.20 -13.28
CA ILE A 718 16.53 -24.79 -12.74
C ILE A 718 17.64 -24.97 -13.78
N LYS A 719 17.69 -26.12 -14.48
CA LYS A 719 18.66 -26.39 -15.56
C LYS A 719 18.62 -25.38 -16.70
N THR A 720 17.44 -24.90 -17.09
CA THR A 720 17.32 -23.95 -18.21
C THR A 720 17.53 -22.49 -17.80
N PHE A 721 17.09 -22.07 -16.61
CA PHE A 721 17.07 -20.65 -16.24
C PHE A 721 18.08 -20.24 -15.16
N GLY A 722 18.64 -21.20 -14.41
CA GLY A 722 19.74 -21.00 -13.47
C GLY A 722 19.37 -21.25 -12.01
N ASN A 723 18.37 -20.55 -11.48
CA ASN A 723 17.95 -20.71 -10.08
C ASN A 723 16.50 -20.24 -9.82
N GLU A 724 15.93 -20.69 -8.69
CA GLU A 724 14.55 -20.45 -8.30
C GLU A 724 14.22 -18.96 -8.23
N LEU A 725 14.97 -18.14 -7.48
CA LEU A 725 14.61 -16.74 -7.25
C LEU A 725 14.68 -15.90 -8.54
N LYS A 726 15.55 -16.25 -9.50
CA LYS A 726 15.57 -15.67 -10.85
C LYS A 726 14.34 -16.10 -11.67
N ILE A 727 13.95 -17.38 -11.62
CA ILE A 727 12.71 -17.88 -12.23
C ILE A 727 11.48 -17.20 -11.61
N LEU A 728 11.46 -16.98 -10.29
CA LEU A 728 10.38 -16.31 -9.60
C LEU A 728 10.34 -14.80 -9.89
N MET A 729 11.47 -14.10 -10.01
CA MET A 729 11.47 -12.62 -10.08
C MET A 729 11.85 -11.99 -11.44
N GLU A 730 12.65 -12.65 -12.30
CA GLU A 730 13.39 -11.94 -13.36
C GLU A 730 13.16 -12.48 -14.80
N ILE A 731 13.05 -13.80 -15.03
CA ILE A 731 12.80 -14.40 -16.38
C ILE A 731 11.50 -13.86 -17.03
N SER A 732 11.39 -13.66 -18.34
CA SER A 732 10.13 -13.18 -18.97
C SER A 732 9.02 -14.24 -19.05
N GLU A 733 7.76 -13.81 -19.25
CA GLU A 733 6.64 -14.74 -19.49
C GLU A 733 6.83 -15.53 -20.79
N SER A 734 7.43 -14.91 -21.81
CA SER A 734 7.77 -15.54 -23.09
C SER A 734 8.76 -16.69 -22.92
N GLU A 735 9.87 -16.47 -22.20
CA GLU A 735 10.88 -17.48 -21.92
C GLU A 735 10.31 -18.63 -21.06
N LEU A 736 9.56 -18.31 -20.01
CA LEU A 736 8.91 -19.34 -19.18
C LEU A 736 7.97 -20.21 -20.02
N LYS A 737 7.25 -19.65 -21.00
CA LYS A 737 6.31 -20.40 -21.86
C LYS A 737 6.96 -21.27 -22.93
N SER A 738 8.21 -20.99 -23.34
CA SER A 738 8.94 -21.87 -24.27
C SER A 738 9.59 -23.08 -23.60
N VAL A 739 9.48 -23.21 -22.27
CA VAL A 739 10.16 -24.26 -21.49
C VAL A 739 9.23 -24.95 -20.48
N ALA A 740 8.53 -24.19 -19.65
CA ALA A 740 7.69 -24.74 -18.59
C ALA A 740 6.39 -25.36 -19.12
N ASP A 741 5.82 -26.32 -18.40
CA ASP A 741 4.43 -26.74 -18.58
C ASP A 741 3.50 -25.50 -18.56
N PRO A 742 2.51 -25.37 -19.47
CA PRO A 742 1.64 -24.18 -19.53
C PRO A 742 0.94 -23.84 -18.21
N ARG A 743 0.60 -24.85 -17.40
CA ARG A 743 0.03 -24.66 -16.06
C ARG A 743 1.06 -24.05 -15.12
N VAL A 744 2.29 -24.54 -15.13
CA VAL A 744 3.40 -24.02 -14.32
C VAL A 744 3.79 -22.61 -14.76
N ALA A 745 3.84 -22.33 -16.07
CA ALA A 745 4.09 -20.99 -16.60
C ALA A 745 3.03 -19.99 -16.11
N GLU A 746 1.73 -20.31 -16.22
CA GLU A 746 0.66 -19.47 -15.67
C GLU A 746 0.67 -19.45 -14.14
N SER A 747 1.19 -20.47 -13.45
CA SER A 747 1.29 -20.52 -11.97
C SER A 747 2.41 -19.63 -11.41
N ILE A 748 3.62 -19.70 -11.97
CA ILE A 748 4.73 -18.80 -11.63
C ILE A 748 4.30 -17.36 -11.89
N LYS A 749 3.67 -17.13 -13.04
CA LYS A 749 3.04 -15.86 -13.40
C LYS A 749 1.87 -15.51 -12.45
N ARG A 750 1.13 -16.46 -11.87
CA ARG A 750 0.13 -16.20 -10.82
C ARG A 750 0.73 -15.94 -9.44
N VAL A 751 2.01 -16.22 -9.17
CA VAL A 751 2.66 -15.94 -7.86
C VAL A 751 3.56 -14.70 -7.87
N ARG A 752 4.24 -14.42 -8.98
CA ARG A 752 5.03 -13.21 -9.24
C ARG A 752 4.48 -11.86 -8.76
N GLU A 753 3.19 -11.62 -8.72
CA GLU A 753 2.15 -12.21 -9.55
C GLU A 753 0.90 -12.54 -8.61
N GLY A 754 1.09 -12.83 -7.32
CA GLY A 754 0.13 -12.83 -6.18
C GLY A 754 -1.37 -13.21 -6.30
N LYS A 755 -1.84 -13.89 -7.36
CA LYS A 755 -3.24 -14.36 -7.60
C LYS A 755 -3.59 -15.59 -6.77
N VAL A 756 -3.11 -15.60 -5.54
CA VAL A 756 -3.35 -16.66 -4.59
C VAL A 756 -4.52 -16.30 -3.68
N LYS A 757 -5.30 -17.31 -3.31
CA LYS A 757 -6.16 -17.28 -2.13
C LYS A 757 -5.36 -17.90 -0.99
N ILE A 758 -5.48 -17.35 0.21
CA ILE A 758 -4.83 -17.90 1.40
C ILE A 758 -5.90 -18.01 2.49
N ARG A 759 -6.08 -19.19 3.09
CA ARG A 759 -6.78 -19.30 4.37
C ARG A 759 -5.78 -18.92 5.46
N PRO A 760 -6.06 -17.96 6.36
CA PRO A 760 -5.11 -17.58 7.40
C PRO A 760 -4.87 -18.71 8.41
N GLY A 761 -3.61 -18.89 8.82
CA GLY A 761 -3.19 -19.84 9.85
C GLY A 761 -3.55 -19.40 11.27
N TYR A 762 -3.82 -20.38 12.13
CA TYR A 762 -4.32 -20.19 13.49
C TYR A 762 -4.04 -21.45 14.34
N ASP A 763 -3.78 -21.26 15.63
CA ASP A 763 -3.62 -22.32 16.64
C ASP A 763 -2.79 -23.57 16.19
N GLY A 764 -1.69 -23.32 15.48
CA GLY A 764 -0.73 -24.33 15.05
C GLY A 764 -0.92 -24.82 13.61
N GLU A 765 -2.04 -24.48 12.98
CA GLU A 765 -2.31 -24.80 11.57
C GLU A 765 -1.72 -23.73 10.65
N TYR A 766 -0.84 -24.14 9.74
CA TYR A 766 -0.45 -23.29 8.62
C TYR A 766 -1.67 -22.86 7.79
N GLY A 767 -1.58 -21.68 7.19
CA GLY A 767 -2.52 -21.26 6.16
C GLY A 767 -2.40 -22.10 4.89
N GLU A 768 -3.43 -22.02 4.04
CA GLU A 768 -3.56 -22.84 2.82
C GLU A 768 -3.60 -21.96 1.58
N ILE A 769 -2.56 -22.04 0.74
CA ILE A 769 -2.47 -21.37 -0.57
C ILE A 769 -3.31 -22.12 -1.62
N LYS A 770 -4.06 -21.38 -2.45
CA LYS A 770 -4.56 -21.85 -3.76
C LYS A 770 -4.30 -20.83 -4.87
N ILE A 771 -3.66 -21.28 -5.94
CA ILE A 771 -3.31 -20.60 -7.19
C ILE A 771 -4.48 -20.69 -8.20
N PHE A 772 -5.25 -21.77 -8.19
CA PHE A 772 -6.41 -21.99 -9.06
C PHE A 772 -7.73 -22.10 -8.28
N THR A 773 -8.85 -22.06 -9.00
CA THR A 773 -10.10 -22.68 -8.53
C THR A 773 -10.29 -24.03 -9.19
N ASP A 774 -11.13 -24.87 -8.61
CA ASP A 774 -11.44 -26.21 -9.10
C ASP A 774 -12.02 -26.12 -10.54
N GLU A 775 -12.90 -25.12 -10.78
CA GLU A 775 -13.44 -24.76 -12.10
C GLU A 775 -12.38 -24.28 -13.13
N GLU A 776 -11.27 -23.68 -12.68
CA GLU A 776 -10.15 -23.30 -13.55
C GLU A 776 -9.26 -24.50 -13.85
N ARG A 777 -9.04 -25.38 -12.87
CA ARG A 777 -8.22 -26.58 -13.02
C ARG A 777 -8.81 -27.53 -14.06
N GLU A 778 -10.12 -27.78 -14.04
CA GLU A 778 -10.76 -28.64 -15.05
C GLU A 778 -10.67 -28.07 -16.47
N LYS A 779 -10.71 -26.74 -16.63
CA LYS A 779 -10.50 -26.09 -17.94
C LYS A 779 -9.06 -26.22 -18.42
N LEU A 780 -8.09 -26.16 -17.52
CA LEU A 780 -6.67 -26.36 -17.84
C LEU A 780 -6.33 -27.82 -18.15
N LYS A 781 -6.94 -28.80 -17.44
CA LYS A 781 -6.85 -30.23 -17.79
C LYS A 781 -7.32 -30.46 -19.22
N ASN A 782 -8.51 -29.96 -19.57
CA ASN A 782 -9.11 -30.15 -20.91
C ASN A 782 -8.37 -29.42 -22.05
N GLN A 783 -7.51 -28.44 -21.75
CA GLN A 783 -6.61 -27.84 -22.74
C GLN A 783 -5.28 -28.60 -22.90
N GLY A 784 -4.88 -29.41 -21.91
CA GLY A 784 -3.70 -30.28 -22.01
C GLY A 784 -3.93 -31.54 -22.85
N SER A 785 -5.18 -31.93 -23.10
CA SER A 785 -5.57 -33.12 -23.88
C SER A 785 -5.75 -32.86 -25.39
N LEU A 786 -5.19 -31.77 -25.91
CA LEU A 786 -5.30 -31.33 -27.31
C LEU A 786 -3.93 -30.96 -27.90
N VAL A 787 -2.91 -31.74 -27.56
CA VAL A 787 -1.53 -31.73 -28.11
C VAL A 787 -1.13 -33.16 -28.44
#